data_AF-D0LQH4-F1
#
_entry.id   AF-D0LQH4-F1
#
_cell.length_a   1.000
_cell.length_b   1.000
_cell.length_c   1.000
_cell.angle_alpha   90.00
_cell.angle_beta   90.00
_cell.angle_gamma   90.00
#
_symmetry.space_group_name_H-M   'P 1'
#
loop_
_entity.id
_entity.type
_entity.pdbx_description
1 polymer ?
#
loop_
_entity_poly.entity_id
_entity_poly.type
_entity_poly.pdbx_seq_one_letter_code
_entity_poly.pdbx_strand_id
1 'polypeptide(L)'
;MNRFRPSVLVSASALLAACQLTPPPPEVSTRSHALVAQEALVHPADISGGDSFGRGFAVDGDYLIAGSYGANAAGSSTGKADAFRWDGSAWVEEDLTLPATVADYHYFGAAISIDGEEAAIASAGSTLTRIEGSVYLYAREDGVWTDGVRIQSPATVDGGYFGYDVKLSGDELFIAAPNEGGNDEGVVYLYERDPVSGAWHHVGQIMSPNPSVNEGFGSSIAFDGDVLVVGATGHDIGDAIDTGMVYVFRRGAEGWQFETALPPLSPAPSLRLGKLSSLAVEGDLIAVGNYEENTYFDNNGAVHLYAYDGTTWNLDTTLWAADPAHIASLGWSLALRGDRLVAGAMNADGVSRRSGAVYVFERDASGAWTQRDKVFPSASYGYDRVGSYVGMRGAQILASAPSSDIYGTWTGAVYAFDLAECPSADELGAGEFCTPECPCAHGEGDCDDPEDCLSGLCLRDAGLQFGYDDPDLDVCSDVCPTTGVGAGNYCTPECPCAHGEGDCDSDEDCAGGRCLQNVGLDFGYDDPGLDVCSTECPEPGQVGVGEFCTPECPCEHGEGDCDSDEDCVSGLCLRDAGPAFGYDDSEIDVCSNICPTLGVGSLDYCSPACPCDAGEGDCDGDADCAPGLSCTDNVGPSYGFPAEVDVCESA
;
A
#
# COMPACT_ATOMS: atom_id res chain seq x y z
N MET A 1 -15.26 70.87 30.77
CA MET A 1 -14.87 71.88 29.75
C MET A 1 -13.91 71.20 28.78
N ASN A 2 -14.41 70.50 27.77
CA ASN A 2 -14.66 70.96 26.40
C ASN A 2 -13.37 71.25 25.57
N ARG A 3 -13.08 70.36 24.61
CA ARG A 3 -12.76 70.57 23.16
C ARG A 3 -12.33 69.19 22.57
N PHE A 4 -13.16 68.39 21.87
CA PHE A 4 -13.66 68.48 20.45
C PHE A 4 -12.51 68.66 19.44
N ARG A 5 -12.29 67.85 18.38
CA ARG A 5 -13.08 67.09 17.35
C ARG A 5 -12.09 66.22 16.50
N PRO A 6 -12.47 65.44 15.45
CA PRO A 6 -13.79 64.93 15.02
C PRO A 6 -13.80 63.43 14.59
N SER A 7 -15.02 62.88 14.54
CA SER A 7 -15.41 61.69 13.77
C SER A 7 -15.68 62.06 12.31
N VAL A 8 -15.31 61.20 11.36
CA VAL A 8 -15.81 61.23 9.97
C VAL A 8 -16.50 59.89 9.70
N LEU A 9 -17.78 60.00 9.35
CA LEU A 9 -18.64 58.95 8.81
C LEU A 9 -18.09 58.49 7.44
N VAL A 10 -18.08 57.17 7.21
CA VAL A 10 -18.13 56.63 5.84
C VAL A 10 -19.40 55.80 5.74
N SER A 11 -20.23 56.20 4.79
CA SER A 11 -21.52 55.63 4.43
C SER A 11 -21.37 54.28 3.73
N ALA A 12 -22.24 53.34 4.08
CA ALA A 12 -22.54 52.18 3.26
C ALA A 12 -23.28 52.62 1.99
N SER A 13 -22.77 52.20 0.81
CA SER A 13 -23.57 51.91 -0.38
C SER A 13 -22.77 51.03 -1.33
N ALA A 14 -23.37 49.90 -1.64
CA ALA A 14 -22.94 48.79 -2.46
C ALA A 14 -22.27 49.15 -3.80
N LEU A 15 -21.24 48.39 -4.14
CA LEU A 15 -21.08 47.82 -5.47
C LEU A 15 -20.58 46.38 -5.31
N LEU A 16 -21.49 45.45 -5.57
CA LEU A 16 -21.16 44.05 -5.85
C LEU A 16 -20.24 44.03 -7.07
N ALA A 17 -19.05 43.46 -6.88
CA ALA A 17 -18.33 42.78 -7.96
C ALA A 17 -17.96 41.42 -7.37
N ALA A 18 -18.84 40.43 -7.58
CA ALA A 18 -18.51 39.04 -7.35
C ALA A 18 -17.33 38.71 -8.27
N CYS A 19 -16.22 38.33 -7.65
CA CYS A 19 -15.08 37.75 -8.32
C CYS A 19 -15.52 36.34 -8.76
N GLN A 20 -15.84 36.18 -10.04
CA GLN A 20 -15.76 34.87 -10.68
C GLN A 20 -14.27 34.59 -10.85
N LEU A 21 -13.68 33.93 -9.86
CA LEU A 21 -12.46 33.16 -10.04
C LEU A 21 -12.91 31.71 -10.06
N THR A 22 -12.96 31.13 -11.24
CA THR A 22 -12.87 29.67 -11.36
C THR A 22 -11.56 29.27 -10.67
N PRO A 23 -11.55 28.25 -9.79
CA PRO A 23 -10.30 27.71 -9.30
C PRO A 23 -9.46 27.26 -10.52
N PRO A 24 -8.12 27.42 -10.50
CA PRO A 24 -7.28 26.77 -11.50
C PRO A 24 -7.52 25.25 -11.41
N PRO A 25 -7.38 24.49 -12.52
CA PRO A 25 -7.42 23.04 -12.45
C PRO A 25 -6.43 22.57 -11.38
N PRO A 26 -6.74 21.50 -10.63
CA PRO A 26 -5.81 20.95 -9.66
C PRO A 26 -4.47 20.70 -10.38
N GLU A 27 -3.36 21.18 -9.79
CA GLU A 27 -2.04 20.82 -10.27
C GLU A 27 -1.95 19.29 -10.28
N VAL A 28 -1.41 18.73 -11.37
CA VAL A 28 -1.21 17.29 -11.56
C VAL A 28 -0.53 16.73 -10.32
N SER A 29 -1.33 16.07 -9.49
CA SER A 29 -0.92 15.37 -8.29
C SER A 29 0.02 14.25 -8.69
N THR A 30 1.22 14.23 -8.12
CA THR A 30 2.11 13.07 -8.19
C THR A 30 1.47 11.98 -7.33
N ARG A 31 0.72 11.09 -7.96
CA ARG A 31 -0.13 10.11 -7.28
C ARG A 31 0.64 9.24 -6.32
N SER A 32 0.10 9.12 -5.12
CA SER A 32 0.74 8.48 -4.00
C SER A 32 -0.01 7.24 -3.51
N HIS A 33 -0.42 6.32 -4.37
CA HIS A 33 -0.91 5.00 -3.93
C HIS A 33 -0.58 3.96 -5.00
N ALA A 34 0.18 2.93 -4.64
CA ALA A 34 0.26 1.70 -5.42
C ALA A 34 0.08 0.48 -4.53
N LEU A 35 -0.88 -0.37 -4.90
CA LEU A 35 -0.94 -1.74 -4.45
C LEU A 35 0.34 -2.48 -4.88
N VAL A 36 0.75 -3.47 -4.08
CA VAL A 36 1.78 -4.43 -4.50
C VAL A 36 1.28 -5.14 -5.75
N ALA A 37 1.83 -4.80 -6.92
CA ALA A 37 1.44 -5.40 -8.19
C ALA A 37 1.86 -6.87 -8.25
N GLN A 38 3.01 -7.18 -7.64
CA GLN A 38 3.52 -8.54 -7.52
C GLN A 38 4.36 -8.72 -6.25
N GLU A 39 4.13 -9.83 -5.55
CA GLU A 39 4.94 -10.29 -4.43
C GLU A 39 5.72 -11.53 -4.85
N ALA A 40 7.03 -11.56 -4.58
CA ALA A 40 7.88 -12.72 -4.76
C ALA A 40 8.69 -13.03 -3.50
N LEU A 41 8.82 -14.32 -3.20
CA LEU A 41 9.56 -14.82 -2.04
C LEU A 41 10.92 -15.36 -2.47
N VAL A 42 11.99 -14.80 -1.89
CA VAL A 42 13.38 -15.18 -2.12
C VAL A 42 13.89 -15.94 -0.91
N HIS A 43 14.47 -17.12 -1.16
CA HIS A 43 15.08 -17.98 -0.14
C HIS A 43 16.10 -18.93 -0.81
N PRO A 44 17.13 -19.39 -0.07
CA PRO A 44 18.07 -20.38 -0.59
C PRO A 44 17.42 -21.78 -0.62
N ALA A 45 17.83 -22.60 -1.59
CA ALA A 45 17.29 -23.95 -1.78
C ALA A 45 17.57 -24.89 -0.60
N ASP A 46 18.60 -24.60 0.20
CA ASP A 46 19.00 -25.38 1.38
C ASP A 46 18.51 -24.80 2.71
N ILE A 47 17.53 -23.88 2.70
CA ILE A 47 17.01 -23.23 3.90
C ILE A 47 16.52 -24.25 4.95
N SER A 48 16.85 -23.98 6.22
CA SER A 48 16.52 -24.85 7.34
C SER A 48 16.11 -24.07 8.60
N GLY A 49 15.39 -24.74 9.49
CA GLY A 49 14.87 -24.13 10.71
C GLY A 49 16.00 -23.59 11.61
N GLY A 50 15.92 -22.32 11.96
CA GLY A 50 16.91 -21.60 12.76
C GLY A 50 17.94 -20.82 11.95
N ASP A 51 17.95 -20.89 10.62
CA ASP A 51 18.95 -20.21 9.78
C ASP A 51 18.87 -18.68 9.86
N SER A 52 17.67 -18.14 10.08
CA SER A 52 17.40 -16.70 10.13
C SER A 52 17.88 -15.95 8.87
N PHE A 53 17.58 -16.49 7.70
CA PHE A 53 17.91 -15.90 6.39
C PHE A 53 17.39 -14.47 6.27
N GLY A 54 18.23 -13.56 5.74
CA GLY A 54 17.90 -12.14 5.59
C GLY A 54 18.28 -11.26 6.80
N ARG A 55 19.06 -11.80 7.76
CA ARG A 55 19.51 -11.03 8.93
C ARG A 55 20.71 -10.11 8.64
N GLY A 56 21.31 -10.26 7.47
CA GLY A 56 22.27 -9.37 6.84
C GLY A 56 21.89 -9.32 5.37
N PHE A 57 22.07 -8.18 4.73
CA PHE A 57 21.35 -7.91 3.49
C PHE A 57 22.04 -6.80 2.71
N ALA A 58 22.26 -7.01 1.42
CA ALA A 58 22.65 -5.97 0.49
C ALA A 58 22.07 -6.27 -0.90
N VAL A 59 21.66 -5.21 -1.60
CA VAL A 59 21.23 -5.28 -2.99
C VAL A 59 21.95 -4.18 -3.77
N ASP A 60 22.47 -4.52 -4.94
CA ASP A 60 22.98 -3.56 -5.92
C ASP A 60 22.67 -4.05 -7.34
N GLY A 61 21.96 -3.22 -8.10
CA GLY A 61 21.48 -3.58 -9.43
C GLY A 61 20.74 -4.93 -9.42
N ASP A 62 21.25 -5.88 -10.20
CA ASP A 62 20.68 -7.22 -10.35
C ASP A 62 21.22 -8.23 -9.31
N TYR A 63 21.97 -7.80 -8.29
CA TYR A 63 22.60 -8.68 -7.32
C TYR A 63 22.02 -8.47 -5.91
N LEU A 64 21.75 -9.58 -5.23
CA LEU A 64 21.31 -9.63 -3.84
C LEU A 64 22.19 -10.64 -3.10
N ILE A 65 22.71 -10.27 -1.94
CA ILE A 65 23.34 -11.22 -1.02
C ILE A 65 22.69 -11.04 0.35
N ALA A 66 22.28 -12.16 0.95
CA ALA A 66 21.61 -12.18 2.23
C ALA A 66 22.26 -13.21 3.18
N GLY A 67 22.38 -12.82 4.45
CA GLY A 67 23.01 -13.60 5.51
C GLY A 67 22.02 -14.45 6.29
N SER A 68 22.44 -15.68 6.60
CA SER A 68 21.76 -16.68 7.43
C SER A 68 22.56 -16.92 8.72
N TYR A 69 22.36 -16.08 9.73
CA TYR A 69 23.26 -15.97 10.89
C TYR A 69 23.20 -17.18 11.81
N GLY A 70 22.03 -17.84 11.85
CA GLY A 70 21.82 -19.02 12.67
C GLY A 70 22.22 -20.31 11.95
N ALA A 71 22.58 -20.24 10.67
CA ALA A 71 22.96 -21.39 9.89
C ALA A 71 24.20 -22.08 10.47
N ASN A 72 24.15 -23.41 10.48
CA ASN A 72 25.22 -24.26 10.97
C ASN A 72 26.10 -24.78 9.82
N ALA A 73 26.39 -23.92 8.84
CA ALA A 73 27.00 -24.30 7.56
C ALA A 73 28.36 -25.00 7.72
N ALA A 74 29.12 -24.64 8.76
CA ALA A 74 30.48 -25.12 8.95
C ALA A 74 30.76 -25.52 10.43
N GLY A 75 29.69 -25.66 11.23
CA GLY A 75 29.73 -25.84 12.69
C GLY A 75 28.60 -25.06 13.37
N SER A 76 28.48 -25.16 14.70
CA SER A 76 27.40 -24.48 15.45
C SER A 76 27.49 -22.95 15.31
N SER A 77 26.41 -22.32 14.84
CA SER A 77 26.26 -20.85 14.73
C SER A 77 27.39 -20.16 13.96
N THR A 78 27.84 -20.82 12.89
CA THR A 78 28.90 -20.29 12.01
C THR A 78 28.38 -19.21 11.07
N GLY A 79 27.09 -19.26 10.72
CA GLY A 79 26.49 -18.37 9.74
C GLY A 79 26.79 -18.79 8.29
N LYS A 80 26.01 -18.27 7.35
CA LYS A 80 26.15 -18.43 5.89
C LYS A 80 25.74 -17.11 5.21
N ALA A 81 26.19 -16.89 3.99
CA ALA A 81 25.60 -15.91 3.08
C ALA A 81 25.21 -16.63 1.78
N ASP A 82 24.09 -16.20 1.20
CA ASP A 82 23.50 -16.75 -0.01
C ASP A 82 23.37 -15.62 -1.04
N ALA A 83 23.78 -15.89 -2.28
CA ALA A 83 23.78 -14.93 -3.36
C ALA A 83 22.66 -15.22 -4.36
N PHE A 84 22.04 -14.17 -4.89
CA PHE A 84 20.97 -14.24 -5.86
C PHE A 84 21.20 -13.20 -6.95
N ARG A 85 20.81 -13.55 -8.19
CA ARG A 85 20.82 -12.64 -9.33
C ARG A 85 19.43 -12.53 -9.94
N TRP A 86 19.00 -11.31 -10.22
CA TRP A 86 17.80 -11.05 -10.99
C TRP A 86 18.02 -11.43 -12.46
N ASP A 87 17.13 -12.25 -13.03
CA ASP A 87 17.23 -12.72 -14.41
C ASP A 87 16.35 -11.96 -15.42
N GLY A 88 15.61 -10.96 -14.94
CA GLY A 88 14.57 -10.26 -15.71
C GLY A 88 13.17 -10.55 -15.20
N SER A 89 12.98 -11.67 -14.47
CA SER A 89 11.68 -12.13 -14.00
C SER A 89 11.67 -12.69 -12.57
N ALA A 90 12.80 -13.22 -12.11
CA ALA A 90 12.93 -13.80 -10.78
C ALA A 90 14.35 -13.61 -10.22
N TRP A 91 14.45 -13.69 -8.89
CA TRP A 91 15.71 -13.84 -8.19
C TRP A 91 16.14 -15.30 -8.24
N VAL A 92 17.27 -15.58 -8.90
CA VAL A 92 17.84 -16.91 -9.07
C VAL A 92 19.06 -17.05 -8.19
N GLU A 93 19.11 -18.10 -7.37
CA GLU A 93 20.26 -18.39 -6.50
C GLU A 93 21.52 -18.65 -7.35
N GLU A 94 22.63 -18.03 -6.95
CA GLU A 94 23.96 -18.24 -7.51
C GLU A 94 24.89 -18.87 -6.47
N ASP A 95 25.90 -19.59 -6.94
CA ASP A 95 26.86 -20.23 -6.05
C ASP A 95 27.73 -19.18 -5.34
N LEU A 96 27.78 -19.25 -4.00
CA LEU A 96 28.72 -18.50 -3.17
C LEU A 96 29.58 -19.48 -2.37
N THR A 97 30.89 -19.43 -2.58
CA THR A 97 31.82 -20.34 -1.90
C THR A 97 32.03 -19.89 -0.45
N LEU A 98 31.86 -20.79 0.51
CA LEU A 98 32.30 -20.50 1.88
C LEU A 98 33.83 -20.35 1.93
N PRO A 99 34.37 -19.44 2.76
CA PRO A 99 35.82 -19.28 2.85
C PRO A 99 36.49 -20.58 3.32
N ALA A 100 37.74 -20.81 2.93
CA ALA A 100 38.41 -22.09 3.20
C ALA A 100 38.78 -22.33 4.69
N THR A 101 38.86 -21.28 5.52
CA THR A 101 39.31 -21.38 6.93
C THR A 101 38.15 -21.35 7.91
N VAL A 102 37.58 -22.52 8.14
CA VAL A 102 36.30 -22.74 8.85
C VAL A 102 36.29 -22.40 10.35
N ALA A 103 37.46 -22.20 10.96
CA ALA A 103 37.62 -22.29 12.40
C ALA A 103 37.19 -21.05 13.21
N ASP A 104 36.90 -19.91 12.59
CA ASP A 104 36.66 -18.63 13.29
C ASP A 104 35.28 -17.99 13.00
N TYR A 105 34.36 -18.69 12.31
CA TYR A 105 33.08 -18.08 11.93
C TYR A 105 32.13 -17.96 13.12
N HIS A 106 31.81 -16.72 13.48
CA HIS A 106 30.61 -16.42 14.21
C HIS A 106 29.83 -15.39 13.41
N TYR A 107 28.64 -15.80 12.98
CA TYR A 107 27.71 -14.94 12.25
C TYR A 107 28.29 -14.45 10.91
N PHE A 108 28.91 -15.33 10.11
CA PHE A 108 29.23 -14.98 8.72
C PHE A 108 27.96 -14.55 7.97
N GLY A 109 28.06 -13.47 7.18
CA GLY A 109 26.90 -12.76 6.64
C GLY A 109 26.41 -11.61 7.53
N ALA A 110 27.18 -11.21 8.57
CA ALA A 110 26.82 -10.22 9.58
C ALA A 110 26.57 -8.80 9.08
N ALA A 111 27.29 -8.43 8.03
CA ALA A 111 27.16 -7.16 7.32
C ALA A 111 27.64 -7.44 5.91
N ILE A 112 26.94 -6.87 4.94
CA ILE A 112 27.18 -7.13 3.54
C ILE A 112 27.16 -5.79 2.82
N SER A 113 28.10 -5.59 1.89
CA SER A 113 28.08 -4.52 0.91
C SER A 113 28.37 -5.11 -0.46
N ILE A 114 27.66 -4.65 -1.49
CA ILE A 114 27.86 -5.08 -2.88
C ILE A 114 28.18 -3.82 -3.69
N ASP A 115 29.11 -3.95 -4.63
CA ASP A 115 29.35 -2.98 -5.69
C ASP A 115 29.55 -3.75 -7.00
N GLY A 116 28.49 -3.80 -7.80
CA GLY A 116 28.41 -4.61 -9.01
C GLY A 116 28.73 -6.09 -8.76
N GLU A 117 29.83 -6.56 -9.36
CA GLU A 117 30.29 -7.96 -9.28
C GLU A 117 31.29 -8.21 -8.13
N GLU A 118 31.44 -7.27 -7.20
CA GLU A 118 32.26 -7.42 -5.99
C GLU A 118 31.42 -7.25 -4.73
N ALA A 119 31.80 -7.95 -3.65
CA ALA A 119 31.10 -7.88 -2.38
C ALA A 119 32.05 -7.97 -1.19
N ALA A 120 31.73 -7.26 -0.11
CA ALA A 120 32.34 -7.41 1.20
C ALA A 120 31.36 -8.09 2.15
N ILE A 121 31.75 -9.23 2.72
CA ILE A 121 30.91 -10.00 3.65
C ILE A 121 31.64 -10.15 4.98
N ALA A 122 31.01 -9.67 6.04
CA ALA A 122 31.57 -9.70 7.39
C ALA A 122 31.19 -10.98 8.16
N SER A 123 32.12 -11.38 9.02
CA SER A 123 31.91 -12.24 10.17
C SER A 123 32.32 -11.40 11.38
N ALA A 124 31.39 -10.65 11.97
CA ALA A 124 31.68 -9.57 12.92
C ALA A 124 32.28 -10.02 14.27
N GLY A 125 32.46 -11.33 14.49
CA GLY A 125 33.04 -11.87 15.71
C GLY A 125 32.04 -11.91 16.86
N SER A 126 32.51 -12.17 18.09
CA SER A 126 31.64 -12.20 19.27
C SER A 126 32.41 -11.98 20.57
N THR A 127 31.88 -11.10 21.42
CA THR A 127 32.41 -10.86 22.78
C THR A 127 32.24 -12.06 23.71
N LEU A 128 31.19 -12.86 23.51
CA LEU A 128 30.93 -14.07 24.29
C LEU A 128 31.98 -15.15 24.04
N THR A 129 32.49 -15.21 22.81
CA THR A 129 33.48 -16.20 22.37
C THR A 129 34.89 -15.62 22.25
N ARG A 130 35.05 -14.30 22.44
CA ARG A 130 36.30 -13.53 22.26
C ARG A 130 36.93 -13.77 20.89
N ILE A 131 36.10 -13.85 19.87
CA ILE A 131 36.56 -14.04 18.50
C ILE A 131 36.52 -12.68 17.81
N GLU A 132 37.66 -12.32 17.24
CA GLU A 132 37.85 -11.13 16.43
C GLU A 132 37.03 -11.24 15.14
N GLY A 133 36.46 -10.11 14.72
CA GLY A 133 35.74 -10.07 13.46
C GLY A 133 36.67 -10.13 12.24
N SER A 134 36.12 -10.45 11.07
CA SER A 134 36.85 -10.46 9.80
C SER A 134 35.91 -10.09 8.66
N VAL A 135 36.45 -9.50 7.61
CA VAL A 135 35.71 -9.18 6.39
C VAL A 135 36.33 -9.94 5.23
N TYR A 136 35.50 -10.55 4.40
CA TYR A 136 35.90 -11.33 3.24
C TYR A 136 35.45 -10.60 1.98
N LEU A 137 36.38 -10.39 1.06
CA LEU A 137 36.11 -9.78 -0.23
C LEU A 137 35.90 -10.85 -1.28
N TYR A 138 34.76 -10.78 -1.94
CA TYR A 138 34.30 -11.68 -2.98
C TYR A 138 34.30 -10.98 -4.33
N ALA A 139 34.64 -11.75 -5.36
CA ALA A 139 34.44 -11.36 -6.75
C ALA A 139 33.59 -12.42 -7.44
N ARG A 140 32.67 -11.97 -8.29
CA ARG A 140 31.83 -12.82 -9.11
C ARG A 140 32.51 -13.08 -10.45
N GLU A 141 32.76 -14.35 -10.76
CA GLU A 141 33.27 -14.79 -12.06
C GLU A 141 32.42 -15.96 -12.56
N ASP A 142 31.95 -15.88 -13.82
CA ASP A 142 31.14 -16.92 -14.46
C ASP A 142 29.91 -17.40 -13.65
N GLY A 143 29.28 -16.48 -12.90
CA GLY A 143 28.10 -16.79 -12.07
C GLY A 143 28.40 -17.41 -10.71
N VAL A 144 29.66 -17.37 -10.26
CA VAL A 144 30.08 -17.88 -8.96
C VAL A 144 30.78 -16.76 -8.18
N TRP A 145 30.35 -16.54 -6.94
CA TRP A 145 31.00 -15.66 -5.99
C TRP A 145 32.11 -16.41 -5.28
N THR A 146 33.36 -16.02 -5.53
CA THR A 146 34.55 -16.65 -4.96
C THR A 146 35.24 -15.74 -3.96
N ASP A 147 35.68 -16.27 -2.82
CA ASP A 147 36.40 -15.48 -1.82
C ASP A 147 37.85 -15.23 -2.26
N GLY A 148 38.26 -13.97 -2.31
CA GLY A 148 39.59 -13.55 -2.74
C GLY A 148 40.53 -13.19 -1.58
N VAL A 149 40.06 -12.33 -0.67
CA VAL A 149 40.91 -11.73 0.38
C VAL A 149 40.17 -11.67 1.71
N ARG A 150 40.80 -12.19 2.77
CA ARG A 150 40.37 -11.98 4.16
C ARG A 150 41.09 -10.75 4.74
N ILE A 151 40.31 -9.81 5.26
CA ILE A 151 40.76 -8.63 6.00
C ILE A 151 40.52 -8.84 7.50
N GLN A 152 41.53 -8.55 8.31
CA GLN A 152 41.49 -8.64 9.78
C GLN A 152 41.69 -7.25 10.41
N SER A 153 41.32 -7.08 11.68
CA SER A 153 41.51 -5.80 12.35
C SER A 153 43.00 -5.49 12.53
N PRO A 154 43.46 -4.27 12.24
CA PRO A 154 44.82 -3.84 12.57
C PRO A 154 45.10 -3.78 14.07
N ALA A 155 44.08 -3.58 14.91
CA ALA A 155 44.24 -3.41 16.36
C ALA A 155 44.16 -4.73 17.15
N THR A 156 43.57 -5.79 16.58
CA THR A 156 43.42 -7.13 17.19
C THR A 156 42.82 -7.08 18.60
N VAL A 157 41.65 -6.45 18.75
CA VAL A 157 40.94 -6.31 20.04
C VAL A 157 39.85 -7.37 20.17
N ASP A 158 39.95 -8.22 21.19
CA ASP A 158 38.90 -9.18 21.56
C ASP A 158 37.57 -8.44 21.77
N GLY A 159 36.56 -8.73 20.94
CA GLY A 159 35.25 -8.10 21.06
C GLY A 159 35.15 -6.68 20.50
N GLY A 160 36.11 -6.24 19.67
CA GLY A 160 36.06 -4.96 18.97
C GLY A 160 34.99 -4.84 17.87
N TYR A 161 34.35 -5.96 17.51
CA TYR A 161 33.34 -6.07 16.44
C TYR A 161 33.80 -5.53 15.08
N PHE A 162 35.05 -5.81 14.69
CA PHE A 162 35.52 -5.49 13.35
C PHE A 162 34.64 -6.13 12.26
N GLY A 163 34.10 -5.32 11.36
CA GLY A 163 33.08 -5.77 10.40
C GLY A 163 31.66 -5.72 10.93
N TYR A 164 31.38 -4.88 11.94
CA TYR A 164 30.01 -4.64 12.43
C TYR A 164 29.12 -4.05 11.33
N ASP A 165 29.68 -3.14 10.54
CA ASP A 165 29.11 -2.64 9.29
C ASP A 165 30.25 -2.45 8.28
N VAL A 166 29.95 -2.61 7.00
CA VAL A 166 30.90 -2.53 5.89
C VAL A 166 30.30 -1.73 4.74
N LYS A 167 31.13 -0.94 4.06
CA LYS A 167 30.77 -0.26 2.81
C LYS A 167 31.91 -0.38 1.80
N LEU A 168 31.58 -0.94 0.65
CA LEU A 168 32.48 -1.17 -0.48
C LEU A 168 31.98 -0.31 -1.65
N SER A 169 32.89 0.42 -2.29
CA SER A 169 32.64 1.09 -3.56
C SER A 169 33.95 1.27 -4.31
N GLY A 170 34.03 0.67 -5.50
CA GLY A 170 35.21 0.58 -6.35
C GLY A 170 36.44 0.11 -5.58
N ASP A 171 37.40 1.03 -5.47
CA ASP A 171 38.69 0.77 -4.84
C ASP A 171 38.74 1.17 -3.36
N GLU A 172 37.61 1.46 -2.72
CA GLU A 172 37.53 1.86 -1.32
C GLU A 172 36.62 0.95 -0.48
N LEU A 173 37.09 0.67 0.74
CA LEU A 173 36.39 -0.18 1.69
C LEU A 173 36.47 0.43 3.09
N PHE A 174 35.31 0.67 3.69
CA PHE A 174 35.15 1.10 5.07
C PHE A 174 34.69 -0.07 5.91
N ILE A 175 35.38 -0.32 7.03
CA ILE A 175 35.05 -1.39 7.96
C ILE A 175 34.91 -0.82 9.36
N ALA A 176 33.71 -0.91 9.93
CA ALA A 176 33.45 -0.41 11.26
C ALA A 176 33.81 -1.41 12.37
N ALA A 177 34.29 -0.88 13.49
CA ALA A 177 34.65 -1.60 14.69
C ALA A 177 34.23 -0.76 15.93
N PRO A 178 32.93 -0.74 16.28
CA PRO A 178 32.37 0.21 17.25
C PRO A 178 32.87 0.02 18.69
N ASN A 179 33.48 -1.12 19.00
CA ASN A 179 34.05 -1.39 20.32
C ASN A 179 35.58 -1.35 20.34
N GLU A 180 36.21 -0.95 19.23
CA GLU A 180 37.64 -0.64 19.24
C GLU A 180 37.88 0.80 19.69
N GLY A 181 39.14 1.16 19.93
CA GLY A 181 39.50 2.44 20.59
C GLY A 181 39.56 2.33 22.11
N GLY A 182 39.82 3.43 22.80
CA GLY A 182 40.01 3.43 24.24
C GLY A 182 38.70 3.51 25.00
N ASN A 183 38.18 2.38 25.52
CA ASN A 183 36.88 2.29 26.23
C ASN A 183 35.65 2.39 25.30
N ASP A 184 35.60 1.54 24.26
CA ASP A 184 34.44 1.42 23.35
C ASP A 184 34.05 2.76 22.67
N GLU A 185 35.07 3.55 22.29
CA GLU A 185 34.91 4.83 21.57
C GLU A 185 34.45 4.58 20.11
N GLY A 186 34.98 3.53 19.48
CA GLY A 186 34.68 3.10 18.12
C GLY A 186 35.61 3.65 17.05
N VAL A 187 35.89 2.84 16.03
CA VAL A 187 36.80 3.16 14.91
C VAL A 187 36.19 2.68 13.59
N VAL A 188 36.40 3.43 12.51
CA VAL A 188 36.15 2.98 11.13
C VAL A 188 37.47 2.90 10.38
N TYR A 189 37.84 1.71 9.92
CA TYR A 189 39.07 1.50 9.15
C TYR A 189 38.83 1.73 7.66
N LEU A 190 39.77 2.41 7.02
CA LEU A 190 39.78 2.67 5.58
C LEU A 190 40.83 1.78 4.90
N TYR A 191 40.37 1.04 3.90
CA TYR A 191 41.19 0.26 3.00
C TYR A 191 41.04 0.80 1.57
N GLU A 192 42.15 0.81 0.84
CA GLU A 192 42.18 1.14 -0.58
C GLU A 192 42.79 -0.01 -1.38
N ARG A 193 42.28 -0.25 -2.58
CA ARG A 193 42.84 -1.20 -3.53
C ARG A 193 43.99 -0.55 -4.29
N ASP A 194 45.16 -1.16 -4.25
CA ASP A 194 46.29 -0.74 -5.07
C ASP A 194 45.97 -0.99 -6.56
N PRO A 195 45.97 0.05 -7.41
CA PRO A 195 45.49 -0.07 -8.80
C PRO A 195 46.44 -0.88 -9.71
N VAL A 196 47.63 -1.24 -9.23
CA VAL A 196 48.62 -2.00 -10.02
C VAL A 196 48.56 -3.49 -9.67
N SER A 197 48.49 -3.81 -8.38
CA SER A 197 48.53 -5.18 -7.86
C SER A 197 47.13 -5.75 -7.57
N GLY A 198 46.11 -4.89 -7.45
CA GLY A 198 44.77 -5.28 -7.00
C GLY A 198 44.70 -5.63 -5.52
N ALA A 199 45.79 -5.42 -4.76
CA ALA A 199 45.85 -5.76 -3.35
C ALA A 199 45.19 -4.67 -2.50
N TRP A 200 44.41 -5.09 -1.50
CA TRP A 200 43.81 -4.19 -0.53
C TRP A 200 44.81 -3.82 0.57
N HIS A 201 44.90 -2.54 0.91
CA HIS A 201 45.81 -1.99 1.91
C HIS A 201 45.06 -1.11 2.90
N HIS A 202 45.32 -1.31 4.19
CA HIS A 202 44.88 -0.38 5.21
C HIS A 202 45.65 0.94 5.05
N VAL A 203 44.93 2.01 4.71
CA VAL A 203 45.52 3.34 4.45
C VAL A 203 45.24 4.35 5.57
N GLY A 204 44.26 4.07 6.43
CA GLY A 204 43.96 4.95 7.55
C GLY A 204 42.77 4.50 8.39
N GLN A 205 42.46 5.32 9.39
CA GLN A 205 41.33 5.14 10.28
C GLN A 205 40.60 6.46 10.49
N ILE A 206 39.29 6.38 10.67
CA ILE A 206 38.38 7.47 10.96
C ILE A 206 37.87 7.27 12.38
N MET A 207 37.96 8.31 13.19
CA MET A 207 37.61 8.28 14.60
C MET A 207 36.71 9.48 14.93
N SER A 208 35.91 9.35 15.99
CA SER A 208 35.13 10.48 16.50
C SER A 208 36.05 11.67 16.80
N PRO A 209 35.70 12.90 16.35
CA PRO A 209 36.48 14.10 16.68
C PRO A 209 36.41 14.47 18.17
N ASN A 210 35.39 13.97 18.88
CA ASN A 210 35.16 14.18 20.30
C ASN A 210 34.77 12.85 20.95
N PRO A 211 35.72 11.92 21.13
CA PRO A 211 35.42 10.57 21.59
C PRO A 211 34.86 10.59 23.02
N SER A 212 33.81 9.80 23.26
CA SER A 212 33.30 9.49 24.60
C SER A 212 33.37 8.00 24.92
N VAL A 213 33.39 7.67 26.21
CA VAL A 213 33.38 6.26 26.65
C VAL A 213 32.06 5.62 26.24
N ASN A 214 32.12 4.42 25.66
CA ASN A 214 30.96 3.66 25.14
C ASN A 214 30.16 4.38 24.04
N GLU A 215 30.77 5.32 23.32
CA GLU A 215 30.12 6.08 22.26
C GLU A 215 29.66 5.19 21.09
N GLY A 216 30.43 4.14 20.76
CA GLY A 216 30.11 3.23 19.67
C GLY A 216 30.17 3.89 18.29
N PHE A 217 31.17 4.74 18.03
CA PHE A 217 31.40 5.33 16.72
C PHE A 217 31.65 4.23 15.66
N GLY A 218 30.93 4.26 14.55
CA GLY A 218 30.91 3.17 13.57
C GLY A 218 29.82 2.12 13.86
N SER A 219 28.83 2.44 14.70
CA SER A 219 27.64 1.60 14.89
C SER A 219 26.75 1.53 13.64
N SER A 220 26.91 2.47 12.72
CA SER A 220 26.38 2.43 11.35
C SER A 220 27.26 3.31 10.47
N ILE A 221 27.42 2.93 9.20
CA ILE A 221 28.13 3.73 8.20
C ILE A 221 27.30 3.82 6.92
N ALA A 222 27.32 4.99 6.28
CA ALA A 222 26.79 5.18 4.94
C ALA A 222 27.79 6.02 4.14
N PHE A 223 27.93 5.72 2.86
CA PHE A 223 28.94 6.33 2.00
C PHE A 223 28.35 6.56 0.61
N ASP A 224 28.60 7.76 0.07
CA ASP A 224 28.34 8.08 -1.33
C ASP A 224 29.38 9.10 -1.83
N GLY A 225 30.10 8.75 -2.89
CA GLY A 225 31.10 9.59 -3.54
C GLY A 225 32.14 10.17 -2.57
N ASP A 226 32.02 11.45 -2.24
CA ASP A 226 32.95 12.18 -1.37
C ASP A 226 32.42 12.36 0.07
N VAL A 227 31.28 11.75 0.42
CA VAL A 227 30.62 11.90 1.73
C VAL A 227 30.57 10.54 2.44
N LEU A 228 31.07 10.53 3.68
CA LEU A 228 30.96 9.41 4.60
C LEU A 228 30.21 9.86 5.84
N VAL A 229 29.17 9.12 6.21
CA VAL A 229 28.33 9.39 7.37
C VAL A 229 28.53 8.26 8.37
N VAL A 230 28.83 8.59 9.62
CA VAL A 230 29.13 7.62 10.67
C VAL A 230 28.27 7.87 11.90
N GLY A 231 27.55 6.83 12.31
CA GLY A 231 26.71 6.83 13.50
C GLY A 231 27.49 6.45 14.75
N ALA A 232 27.07 7.03 15.87
CA ALA A 232 27.67 6.87 17.18
C ALA A 232 26.54 6.75 18.22
N THR A 233 25.93 5.57 18.31
CA THR A 233 24.66 5.34 19.01
C THR A 233 24.68 5.60 20.52
N GLY A 234 25.83 5.43 21.17
CA GLY A 234 26.00 5.62 22.61
C GLY A 234 26.47 7.03 22.98
N HIS A 235 26.50 7.97 22.05
CA HIS A 235 26.95 9.34 22.33
C HIS A 235 25.96 10.09 23.25
N ASP A 236 26.50 10.67 24.32
CA ASP A 236 25.75 11.49 25.28
C ASP A 236 25.77 12.97 24.89
N ILE A 237 24.60 13.61 24.78
CA ILE A 237 24.50 15.06 24.56
C ILE A 237 24.10 15.74 25.87
N GLY A 238 25.09 16.34 26.54
CA GLY A 238 24.88 17.02 27.83
C GLY A 238 24.58 16.01 28.94
N ASP A 239 23.41 16.11 29.57
CA ASP A 239 22.95 15.17 30.61
C ASP A 239 22.08 14.03 30.05
N ALA A 240 21.79 14.05 28.73
CA ALA A 240 20.99 13.02 28.08
C ALA A 240 21.90 11.86 27.65
N ILE A 241 21.60 10.67 28.17
CA ILE A 241 22.41 9.46 27.98
C ILE A 241 21.97 8.73 26.70
N ASP A 242 22.92 8.19 25.95
CA ASP A 242 22.72 7.36 24.75
C ASP A 242 21.82 8.04 23.70
N THR A 243 21.95 9.37 23.52
CA THR A 243 21.16 10.13 22.55
C THR A 243 21.55 9.88 21.10
N GLY A 244 22.73 9.32 20.88
CA GLY A 244 23.29 9.13 19.56
C GLY A 244 23.84 10.41 18.93
N MET A 245 24.86 10.27 18.09
CA MET A 245 25.38 11.34 17.25
C MET A 245 25.67 10.81 15.84
N VAL A 246 25.52 11.68 14.84
CA VAL A 246 25.89 11.40 13.45
C VAL A 246 26.98 12.37 13.02
N TYR A 247 28.08 11.82 12.54
CA TYR A 247 29.23 12.57 12.06
C TYR A 247 29.35 12.46 10.55
N VAL A 248 29.59 13.60 9.90
CA VAL A 248 29.83 13.68 8.46
C VAL A 248 31.31 13.96 8.21
N PHE A 249 31.91 13.16 7.36
CA PHE A 249 33.26 13.30 6.86
C PHE A 249 33.19 13.54 5.35
N ARG A 250 34.08 14.40 4.86
CA ARG A 250 34.20 14.69 3.43
C ARG A 250 35.59 14.39 2.93
N ARG A 251 35.68 13.83 1.72
CA ARG A 251 36.95 13.62 1.04
C ARG A 251 37.53 14.95 0.58
N GLY A 252 38.75 15.25 1.04
CA GLY A 252 39.54 16.39 0.60
C GLY A 252 40.86 15.96 -0.05
N ALA A 253 41.70 16.94 -0.38
CA ALA A 253 43.01 16.68 -0.99
C ALA A 253 43.98 15.89 -0.08
N GLU A 254 43.75 15.89 1.23
CA GLU A 254 44.53 15.17 2.23
C GLU A 254 43.81 13.89 2.73
N GLY A 255 42.80 13.41 1.98
CA GLY A 255 41.96 12.28 2.34
C GLY A 255 40.70 12.70 3.10
N TRP A 256 40.11 11.77 3.84
CA TRP A 256 38.88 11.97 4.61
C TRP A 256 39.09 12.93 5.80
N GLN A 257 38.25 13.95 5.90
CA GLN A 257 38.31 14.96 6.96
C GLN A 257 36.94 15.12 7.61
N PHE A 258 36.94 15.37 8.91
CA PHE A 258 35.71 15.71 9.63
C PHE A 258 35.13 17.02 9.08
N GLU A 259 33.88 16.98 8.62
CA GLU A 259 33.16 18.16 8.11
C GLU A 259 32.28 18.76 9.21
N THR A 260 31.35 17.97 9.76
CA THR A 260 30.42 18.42 10.80
C THR A 260 29.83 17.24 11.56
N ALA A 261 29.33 17.49 12.77
CA ALA A 261 28.31 16.63 13.38
C ALA A 261 26.94 17.17 12.95
N LEU A 262 25.99 16.29 12.63
CA LEU A 262 24.64 16.72 12.28
C LEU A 262 23.98 17.39 13.49
N PRO A 263 23.20 18.46 13.29
CA PRO A 263 22.54 19.13 14.39
C PRO A 263 21.56 18.15 15.08
N PRO A 264 21.53 18.14 16.43
CA PRO A 264 20.67 17.23 17.17
C PRO A 264 19.19 17.51 16.90
N LEU A 265 18.42 16.43 16.83
CA LEU A 265 17.04 16.39 16.36
C LEU A 265 16.03 17.07 17.31
N SER A 266 16.37 17.27 18.59
CA SER A 266 15.55 18.03 19.53
C SER A 266 16.36 18.56 20.73
N PRO A 267 16.12 19.80 21.19
CA PRO A 267 16.66 20.33 22.44
C PRO A 267 15.91 19.86 23.70
N ALA A 268 14.93 18.94 23.59
CA ALA A 268 14.11 18.51 24.72
C ALA A 268 14.72 17.28 25.45
N PRO A 269 15.19 17.41 26.71
CA PRO A 269 15.81 16.31 27.48
C PRO A 269 14.85 15.16 27.86
N SER A 270 13.58 15.20 27.43
CA SER A 270 12.57 14.17 27.69
C SER A 270 12.20 13.32 26.47
N LEU A 271 12.61 13.72 25.26
CA LEU A 271 12.54 12.87 24.08
C LEU A 271 13.86 12.13 24.03
N ARG A 272 13.86 10.86 24.45
CA ARG A 272 15.01 9.99 24.22
C ARG A 272 15.17 9.92 22.71
N LEU A 273 16.19 10.60 22.19
CA LEU A 273 16.72 10.29 20.89
C LEU A 273 17.16 8.83 21.03
N GLY A 274 16.34 7.97 20.46
CA GLY A 274 16.54 6.54 20.51
C GLY A 274 17.88 6.19 19.90
N LYS A 275 18.39 4.99 20.21
CA LYS A 275 19.60 4.50 19.55
C LYS A 275 19.43 4.68 18.02
N LEU A 276 20.34 5.41 17.38
CA LEU A 276 20.38 5.51 15.92
C LEU A 276 20.50 4.09 15.34
N SER A 277 19.77 3.73 14.30
CA SER A 277 19.82 2.35 13.77
C SER A 277 20.39 2.24 12.38
N SER A 278 20.08 3.21 11.52
CA SER A 278 20.42 3.12 10.12
C SER A 278 20.73 4.50 9.54
N LEU A 279 21.61 4.50 8.55
CA LEU A 279 22.04 5.68 7.82
C LEU A 279 21.95 5.35 6.33
N ALA A 280 21.51 6.33 5.54
CA ALA A 280 21.64 6.31 4.09
C ALA A 280 22.08 7.70 3.62
N VAL A 281 22.86 7.76 2.55
CA VAL A 281 23.34 9.01 1.96
C VAL A 281 23.33 8.88 0.44
N GLU A 282 22.88 9.93 -0.23
CA GLU A 282 23.00 10.08 -1.67
C GLU A 282 23.19 11.58 -1.99
N GLY A 283 24.32 11.92 -2.59
CA GLY A 283 24.73 13.28 -2.91
C GLY A 283 24.63 14.21 -1.70
N ASP A 284 23.71 15.16 -1.80
CA ASP A 284 23.47 16.23 -0.83
C ASP A 284 22.33 15.92 0.15
N LEU A 285 21.92 14.65 0.28
CA LEU A 285 20.86 14.20 1.18
C LEU A 285 21.34 13.06 2.09
N ILE A 286 21.12 13.20 3.40
CA ILE A 286 21.37 12.17 4.41
C ILE A 286 20.05 11.80 5.08
N ALA A 287 19.77 10.50 5.18
CA ALA A 287 18.67 9.95 5.95
C ALA A 287 19.20 9.28 7.22
N VAL A 288 18.57 9.59 8.35
CA VAL A 288 18.91 9.08 9.68
C VAL A 288 17.70 8.39 10.30
N GLY A 289 17.80 7.09 10.54
CA GLY A 289 16.75 6.27 11.12
C GLY A 289 16.79 6.25 12.65
N ASN A 290 15.74 6.75 13.29
CA ASN A 290 15.57 6.80 14.73
C ASN A 290 14.36 5.95 15.14
N TYR A 291 14.60 4.64 15.29
CA TYR A 291 13.53 3.65 15.52
C TYR A 291 12.93 3.67 16.93
N GLU A 292 13.62 4.29 17.89
CA GLU A 292 13.20 4.43 19.29
C GLU A 292 12.59 5.82 19.57
N GLU A 293 12.30 6.60 18.51
CA GLU A 293 11.63 7.89 18.62
C GLU A 293 10.26 7.74 19.29
N ASN A 294 9.98 8.64 20.25
CA ASN A 294 8.81 8.62 21.13
C ASN A 294 7.89 9.82 20.88
N THR A 295 7.66 10.18 19.62
CA THR A 295 6.85 11.36 19.26
C THR A 295 5.36 11.16 19.54
N TYR A 296 4.78 10.04 19.06
CA TYR A 296 3.35 9.74 19.17
C TYR A 296 3.07 8.62 20.18
N PHE A 297 3.91 7.58 20.15
CA PHE A 297 3.85 6.43 21.04
C PHE A 297 5.27 6.02 21.42
N ASP A 298 5.41 5.18 22.45
CA ASP A 298 6.71 4.63 22.79
C ASP A 298 7.27 3.84 21.60
N ASN A 299 8.47 4.22 21.14
CA ASN A 299 9.23 3.64 20.03
C ASN A 299 8.45 3.53 18.71
N ASN A 300 7.63 4.53 18.36
CA ASN A 300 6.98 4.54 17.05
C ASN A 300 7.98 4.67 15.89
N GLY A 301 9.12 5.33 16.13
CA GLY A 301 10.18 5.51 15.15
C GLY A 301 9.91 6.66 14.17
N ALA A 302 10.99 7.18 13.58
CA ALA A 302 10.98 8.24 12.58
C ALA A 302 12.24 8.18 11.69
N VAL A 303 12.18 8.87 10.55
CA VAL A 303 13.34 9.09 9.66
C VAL A 303 13.59 10.58 9.54
N HIS A 304 14.80 11.03 9.79
CA HIS A 304 15.18 12.44 9.70
C HIS A 304 16.03 12.68 8.46
N LEU A 305 15.63 13.64 7.64
CA LEU A 305 16.33 14.00 6.40
C LEU A 305 17.12 15.29 6.61
N TYR A 306 18.40 15.23 6.27
CA TYR A 306 19.31 16.37 6.30
C TYR A 306 19.77 16.69 4.88
N ALA A 307 19.56 17.93 4.46
CA ALA A 307 19.98 18.41 3.15
C ALA A 307 21.18 19.35 3.26
N TYR A 308 22.13 19.23 2.33
CA TYR A 308 23.26 20.13 2.20
C TYR A 308 22.89 21.36 1.37
N ASP A 309 23.06 22.56 1.94
CA ASP A 309 22.76 23.83 1.26
C ASP A 309 23.94 24.42 0.45
N GLY A 310 25.00 23.63 0.27
CA GLY A 310 26.28 24.07 -0.29
C GLY A 310 27.27 24.60 0.75
N THR A 311 26.85 24.75 2.01
CA THR A 311 27.71 25.19 3.11
C THR A 311 27.57 24.36 4.37
N THR A 312 26.34 23.95 4.71
CA THR A 312 26.00 23.22 5.95
C THR A 312 24.93 22.18 5.71
N TRP A 313 24.96 21.11 6.51
CA TRP A 313 23.90 20.12 6.59
C TRP A 313 22.82 20.62 7.55
N ASN A 314 21.60 20.80 7.04
CA ASN A 314 20.46 21.28 7.81
C ASN A 314 19.39 20.18 7.87
N LEU A 315 18.69 20.07 9.01
CA LEU A 315 17.48 19.25 9.08
C LEU A 315 16.44 19.83 8.11
N ASP A 316 16.13 19.09 7.06
CA ASP A 316 15.17 19.46 6.02
C ASP A 316 13.76 19.08 6.46
N THR A 317 13.55 17.80 6.75
CA THR A 317 12.25 17.29 7.22
C THR A 317 12.39 16.05 8.10
N THR A 318 11.29 15.65 8.74
CA THR A 318 11.16 14.38 9.45
C THR A 318 9.97 13.62 8.88
N LEU A 319 10.19 12.35 8.54
CA LEU A 319 9.21 11.43 8.01
C LEU A 319 8.68 10.54 9.13
N TRP A 320 7.35 10.40 9.17
CA TRP A 320 6.63 9.53 10.08
C TRP A 320 5.74 8.58 9.29
N ALA A 321 5.44 7.44 9.89
CA ALA A 321 4.38 6.57 9.38
C ALA A 321 3.04 7.31 9.49
N ALA A 322 2.21 7.23 8.45
CA ALA A 322 0.83 7.75 8.45
C ALA A 322 -0.06 7.03 9.48
N ASP A 323 0.29 5.79 9.83
CA ASP A 323 -0.36 4.93 10.82
C ASP A 323 0.57 4.61 12.01
N PRO A 324 1.02 5.62 12.78
CA PRO A 324 1.99 5.39 13.83
C PRO A 324 1.46 4.40 14.86
N ALA A 325 2.27 3.40 15.20
CA ALA A 325 1.91 2.37 16.18
C ALA A 325 2.96 2.25 17.29
N HIS A 326 2.51 1.83 18.47
CA HIS A 326 3.38 1.59 19.62
C HIS A 326 4.41 0.52 19.27
N ILE A 327 5.69 0.85 19.48
CA ILE A 327 6.88 0.07 19.15
C ILE A 327 7.02 -0.34 17.67
N ALA A 328 6.44 0.40 16.72
CA ALA A 328 6.55 0.07 15.29
C ALA A 328 8.00 0.09 14.76
N SER A 329 8.86 0.92 15.35
CA SER A 329 10.29 1.01 15.01
C SER A 329 10.57 1.45 13.58
N LEU A 330 9.82 2.43 13.06
CA LEU A 330 10.11 3.04 11.74
C LEU A 330 11.53 3.61 11.70
N GLY A 331 12.23 3.38 10.59
CA GLY A 331 13.61 3.81 10.41
C GLY A 331 14.63 2.81 10.97
N TRP A 332 14.20 1.59 11.30
CA TRP A 332 15.09 0.50 11.70
C TRP A 332 16.12 0.18 10.62
N SER A 333 15.70 0.20 9.36
CA SER A 333 16.57 0.08 8.18
C SER A 333 16.14 1.10 7.13
N LEU A 334 17.08 1.54 6.30
CA LEU A 334 16.86 2.57 5.29
C LEU A 334 17.52 2.19 3.97
N ALA A 335 16.84 2.52 2.87
CA ALA A 335 17.42 2.61 1.55
C ALA A 335 16.99 3.95 0.92
N LEU A 336 17.92 4.67 0.30
CA LEU A 336 17.69 5.96 -0.34
C LEU A 336 18.21 5.90 -1.77
N ARG A 337 17.41 6.35 -2.73
CA ARG A 337 17.81 6.49 -4.12
C ARG A 337 16.97 7.55 -4.83
N GLY A 338 17.62 8.60 -5.31
CA GLY A 338 16.98 9.78 -5.87
C GLY A 338 15.90 10.34 -4.95
N ASP A 339 14.72 10.49 -5.51
CA ASP A 339 13.53 11.02 -4.83
C ASP A 339 12.71 9.94 -4.09
N ARG A 340 13.28 8.74 -3.84
CA ARG A 340 12.61 7.66 -3.10
C ARG A 340 13.43 7.23 -1.89
N LEU A 341 12.74 7.14 -0.74
CA LEU A 341 13.27 6.59 0.50
C LEU A 341 12.39 5.44 0.96
N VAL A 342 13.02 4.34 1.33
CA VAL A 342 12.36 3.15 1.84
C VAL A 342 12.81 2.92 3.27
N ALA A 343 11.87 2.81 4.18
CA ALA A 343 12.12 2.65 5.60
C ALA A 343 11.48 1.37 6.14
N GLY A 344 12.31 0.50 6.72
CA GLY A 344 11.85 -0.67 7.44
C GLY A 344 11.31 -0.31 8.82
N ALA A 345 10.20 -0.94 9.20
CA ALA A 345 9.59 -0.86 10.52
C ALA A 345 9.28 -2.28 11.01
N MET A 346 10.31 -2.96 11.52
CA MET A 346 10.27 -4.40 11.78
C MET A 346 9.22 -4.87 12.80
N ASN A 347 8.62 -3.94 13.54
CA ASN A 347 7.60 -4.22 14.55
C ASN A 347 6.27 -3.54 14.22
N ALA A 348 6.13 -2.90 13.06
CA ALA A 348 4.87 -2.36 12.60
C ALA A 348 3.85 -3.49 12.38
N ASP A 349 2.57 -3.15 12.47
CA ASP A 349 1.50 -4.09 12.18
C ASP A 349 1.36 -4.19 10.65
N GLY A 350 1.80 -5.29 10.05
CA GLY A 350 1.52 -5.66 8.65
C GLY A 350 0.21 -6.47 8.57
N VAL A 351 0.26 -7.66 7.95
CA VAL A 351 -0.88 -8.60 7.95
C VAL A 351 -1.25 -9.07 9.37
N SER A 352 -0.24 -9.34 10.18
CA SER A 352 -0.39 -9.71 11.59
C SER A 352 0.20 -8.64 12.49
N ARG A 353 -0.28 -8.56 13.73
CA ARG A 353 0.30 -7.66 14.74
C ARG A 353 1.82 -7.88 14.86
N ARG A 354 2.60 -6.81 14.70
CA ARG A 354 4.07 -6.81 14.75
C ARG A 354 4.73 -7.81 13.79
N SER A 355 4.09 -8.14 12.67
CA SER A 355 4.72 -8.90 11.58
C SER A 355 5.84 -8.09 10.90
N GLY A 356 5.82 -6.77 11.03
CA GLY A 356 6.72 -5.85 10.35
C GLY A 356 6.10 -5.30 9.07
N ALA A 357 6.56 -4.12 8.67
CA ALA A 357 6.17 -3.48 7.41
C ALA A 357 7.31 -2.61 6.87
N VAL A 358 7.19 -2.21 5.62
CA VAL A 358 8.08 -1.29 4.93
C VAL A 358 7.27 -0.07 4.49
N TYR A 359 7.83 1.11 4.65
CA TYR A 359 7.22 2.37 4.29
C TYR A 359 8.00 3.00 3.15
N VAL A 360 7.31 3.39 2.09
CA VAL A 360 7.89 4.04 0.90
C VAL A 360 7.50 5.50 0.93
N PHE A 361 8.52 6.36 0.90
CA PHE A 361 8.38 7.80 0.85
C PHE A 361 8.91 8.29 -0.49
N GLU A 362 8.21 9.25 -1.08
CA GLU A 362 8.61 9.88 -2.33
C GLU A 362 8.69 11.40 -2.17
N ARG A 363 9.62 12.00 -2.91
CA ARG A 363 9.83 13.43 -2.96
C ARG A 363 9.28 13.99 -4.27
N ASP A 364 8.39 14.96 -4.17
CA ASP A 364 7.85 15.62 -5.35
C ASP A 364 8.82 16.68 -5.92
N ALA A 365 8.45 17.27 -7.06
CA ALA A 365 9.23 18.31 -7.72
C ALA A 365 9.37 19.62 -6.90
N SER A 366 8.51 19.85 -5.91
CA SER A 366 8.62 20.96 -4.96
C SER A 366 9.67 20.69 -3.87
N GLY A 367 10.09 19.42 -3.75
CA GLY A 367 11.02 18.92 -2.75
C GLY A 367 10.32 18.39 -1.50
N ALA A 368 8.99 18.32 -1.49
CA ALA A 368 8.21 17.82 -0.35
C ALA A 368 8.14 16.30 -0.36
N TRP A 369 8.29 15.70 0.81
CA TRP A 369 8.22 14.25 0.99
C TRP A 369 6.83 13.81 1.47
N THR A 370 6.29 12.77 0.86
CA THR A 370 5.03 12.13 1.27
C THR A 370 5.24 10.63 1.46
N GLN A 371 4.51 10.02 2.40
CA GLN A 371 4.43 8.56 2.45
C GLN A 371 3.53 8.13 1.29
N ARG A 372 4.11 7.43 0.32
CA ARG A 372 3.38 6.85 -0.81
C ARG A 372 2.74 5.53 -0.41
N ASP A 373 3.55 4.58 0.07
CA ASP A 373 3.08 3.22 0.31
C ASP A 373 3.45 2.70 1.69
N LYS A 374 2.65 1.74 2.17
CA LYS A 374 3.01 0.81 3.22
C LYS A 374 2.91 -0.61 2.67
N VAL A 375 4.03 -1.31 2.66
CA VAL A 375 4.20 -2.61 2.01
C VAL A 375 4.51 -3.68 3.05
N PHE A 376 3.84 -4.81 2.93
CA PHE A 376 4.06 -6.02 3.74
C PHE A 376 3.51 -7.22 2.97
N PRO A 377 4.02 -8.44 3.24
CA PRO A 377 3.58 -9.64 2.52
C PRO A 377 2.12 -9.98 2.83
N SER A 378 1.43 -10.54 1.83
CA SER A 378 0.06 -11.02 1.91
C SER A 378 -0.14 -12.15 2.92
N ALA A 379 0.94 -12.87 3.24
CA ALA A 379 0.98 -13.87 4.29
C ALA A 379 2.25 -13.74 5.14
N SER A 380 2.08 -13.35 6.41
CA SER A 380 3.14 -13.38 7.43
C SER A 380 2.56 -13.69 8.81
N TYR A 381 3.39 -14.28 9.66
CA TYR A 381 3.07 -14.49 11.06
C TYR A 381 3.51 -13.27 11.89
N GLY A 382 2.89 -13.13 13.07
CA GLY A 382 3.31 -12.09 14.01
C GLY A 382 4.77 -12.30 14.40
N TYR A 383 5.55 -11.21 14.44
CA TYR A 383 6.97 -11.22 14.75
C TYR A 383 7.91 -11.82 13.68
N ASP A 384 7.47 -11.95 12.42
CA ASP A 384 8.35 -12.30 11.29
C ASP A 384 9.42 -11.22 11.00
N ARG A 385 9.15 -9.98 11.43
CA ARG A 385 10.03 -8.81 11.37
C ARG A 385 10.35 -8.37 9.95
N VAL A 386 9.36 -8.34 9.08
CA VAL A 386 9.46 -7.75 7.74
C VAL A 386 9.97 -6.31 7.84
N GLY A 387 10.94 -5.95 7.00
CA GLY A 387 11.60 -4.64 7.07
C GLY A 387 12.75 -4.59 8.08
N SER A 388 13.26 -5.74 8.53
CA SER A 388 14.51 -5.78 9.31
C SER A 388 15.69 -5.20 8.53
N TYR A 389 15.75 -5.51 7.23
CA TYR A 389 16.59 -4.82 6.26
C TYR A 389 15.75 -4.53 5.02
N VAL A 390 16.03 -3.40 4.37
CA VAL A 390 15.36 -3.00 3.13
C VAL A 390 16.39 -2.62 2.08
N GLY A 391 16.01 -2.76 0.81
CA GLY A 391 16.80 -2.34 -0.33
C GLY A 391 15.92 -2.10 -1.55
N MET A 392 16.53 -1.56 -2.60
CA MET A 392 15.83 -1.18 -3.83
C MET A 392 16.56 -1.68 -5.07
N ARG A 393 15.80 -2.20 -6.04
CA ARG A 393 16.23 -2.48 -7.40
C ARG A 393 15.27 -1.81 -8.37
N GLY A 394 15.64 -0.63 -8.88
CA GLY A 394 14.71 0.17 -9.69
C GLY A 394 13.45 0.47 -8.88
N ALA A 395 12.28 0.08 -9.41
CA ALA A 395 11.00 0.20 -8.70
C ALA A 395 10.74 -0.90 -7.65
N GLN A 396 11.49 -2.02 -7.70
CA GLN A 396 11.28 -3.16 -6.81
C GLN A 396 11.86 -2.88 -5.41
N ILE A 397 11.05 -3.12 -4.39
CA ILE A 397 11.43 -3.03 -2.99
C ILE A 397 11.74 -4.43 -2.47
N LEU A 398 12.89 -4.59 -1.83
CA LEU A 398 13.24 -5.84 -1.15
C LEU A 398 13.20 -5.62 0.36
N ALA A 399 12.58 -6.54 1.09
CA ALA A 399 12.45 -6.49 2.53
C ALA A 399 12.77 -7.84 3.16
N SER A 400 13.68 -7.88 4.12
CA SER A 400 13.97 -9.10 4.85
C SER A 400 13.04 -9.29 6.06
N ALA A 401 12.74 -10.56 6.34
CA ALA A 401 11.97 -11.05 7.47
C ALA A 401 12.74 -12.21 8.13
N PRO A 402 13.82 -11.92 8.88
CA PRO A 402 14.74 -12.94 9.39
C PRO A 402 14.12 -13.86 10.46
N SER A 403 12.95 -13.50 10.98
CA SER A 403 12.20 -14.32 11.93
C SER A 403 11.03 -15.05 11.27
N SER A 404 10.92 -14.99 9.93
CA SER A 404 9.86 -15.68 9.20
C SER A 404 9.86 -17.17 9.49
N ASP A 405 8.66 -17.68 9.72
CA ASP A 405 8.38 -19.09 9.96
C ASP A 405 7.84 -19.82 8.73
N ILE A 406 7.86 -19.19 7.54
CA ILE A 406 7.16 -19.67 6.32
C ILE A 406 7.62 -21.06 5.84
N TYR A 407 8.92 -21.38 6.00
CA TYR A 407 9.48 -22.70 5.69
C TYR A 407 9.81 -23.55 6.94
N GLY A 408 9.38 -23.08 8.11
CA GLY A 408 9.71 -23.66 9.41
C GLY A 408 10.24 -22.60 10.38
N THR A 409 10.33 -22.97 11.65
CA THR A 409 10.67 -22.02 12.74
C THR A 409 11.99 -21.31 12.50
N TRP A 410 11.95 -19.97 12.48
CA TRP A 410 13.07 -19.05 12.31
C TRP A 410 13.94 -19.38 11.08
N THR A 411 13.30 -19.78 9.99
CA THR A 411 13.97 -19.99 8.70
C THR A 411 14.45 -18.67 8.13
N GLY A 412 13.61 -17.63 8.21
CA GLY A 412 13.86 -16.33 7.60
C GLY A 412 13.46 -16.29 6.13
N ALA A 413 13.26 -15.08 5.61
CA ALA A 413 12.80 -14.84 4.24
C ALA A 413 13.26 -13.46 3.75
N VAL A 414 13.31 -13.30 2.43
CA VAL A 414 13.34 -11.98 1.77
C VAL A 414 12.14 -11.89 0.83
N TYR A 415 11.37 -10.82 0.96
CA TYR A 415 10.25 -10.52 0.08
C TYR A 415 10.66 -9.45 -0.92
N ALA A 416 10.32 -9.65 -2.19
CA ALA A 416 10.45 -8.65 -3.24
C ALA A 416 9.04 -8.19 -3.63
N PHE A 417 8.85 -6.87 -3.63
CA PHE A 417 7.60 -6.20 -3.94
C PHE A 417 7.81 -5.33 -5.16
N ASP A 418 7.10 -5.62 -6.23
CA ASP A 418 7.04 -4.75 -7.40
C ASP A 418 5.95 -3.71 -7.14
N LEU A 419 6.37 -2.46 -6.94
CA LEU A 419 5.44 -1.34 -6.85
C LEU A 419 4.91 -1.06 -8.26
N ALA A 420 3.58 -0.98 -8.40
CA ALA A 420 3.01 -0.46 -9.64
C ALA A 420 3.54 0.97 -9.85
N GLU A 421 4.13 1.25 -11.01
CA GLU A 421 4.28 2.63 -11.45
C GLU A 421 2.99 2.99 -12.14
N CYS A 422 2.19 3.87 -11.53
CA CYS A 422 1.00 4.39 -12.19
C CYS A 422 1.44 5.07 -13.49
N PRO A 423 0.71 4.86 -14.60
CA PRO A 423 1.03 5.51 -15.86
C PRO A 423 1.21 7.01 -15.62
N SER A 424 2.31 7.57 -16.14
CA SER A 424 2.55 9.00 -16.05
C SER A 424 1.32 9.74 -16.58
N ALA A 425 0.89 10.78 -15.85
CA ALA A 425 -0.28 11.61 -16.09
C ALA A 425 -0.35 12.35 -17.45
N ASP A 426 0.41 11.91 -18.44
CA ASP A 426 0.73 12.64 -19.66
C ASP A 426 -0.39 12.67 -20.71
N GLU A 427 -1.55 12.05 -20.48
CA GLU A 427 -2.79 12.42 -21.17
C GLU A 427 -3.97 12.33 -20.20
N LEU A 428 -4.36 13.47 -19.61
CA LEU A 428 -5.73 13.64 -19.08
C LEU A 428 -6.70 13.25 -20.21
N GLY A 429 -7.48 12.16 -20.02
CA GLY A 429 -8.38 11.58 -21.01
C GLY A 429 -7.84 10.40 -21.82
N ALA A 430 -6.69 9.82 -21.44
CA ALA A 430 -6.35 8.46 -21.86
C ALA A 430 -7.08 7.49 -20.94
N GLY A 431 -8.06 6.75 -21.48
CA GLY A 431 -9.08 5.95 -20.77
C GLY A 431 -8.62 4.79 -19.88
N GLU A 432 -7.54 4.97 -19.12
CA GLU A 432 -7.10 4.18 -17.95
C GLU A 432 -6.27 5.08 -17.00
N PHE A 433 -6.70 6.33 -16.80
CA PHE A 433 -6.00 7.25 -15.90
C PHE A 433 -6.35 6.96 -14.44
N CYS A 434 -7.59 6.63 -14.06
CA CYS A 434 -7.88 6.03 -12.75
C CYS A 434 -8.12 4.52 -12.92
N THR A 435 -7.62 3.69 -12.00
CA THR A 435 -7.83 2.23 -11.99
C THR A 435 -7.84 1.72 -10.55
N PRO A 436 -8.31 0.49 -10.26
CA PRO A 436 -8.29 -0.05 -8.91
C PRO A 436 -6.86 -0.22 -8.38
N GLU A 437 -5.89 -0.48 -9.27
CA GLU A 437 -4.47 -0.59 -8.94
C GLU A 437 -3.79 0.78 -8.69
N CYS A 438 -4.37 1.85 -9.22
CA CYS A 438 -3.90 3.23 -9.12
C CYS A 438 -5.06 4.21 -8.84
N PRO A 439 -5.70 4.12 -7.66
CA PRO A 439 -6.91 4.87 -7.37
C PRO A 439 -6.62 6.37 -7.30
N CYS A 440 -7.54 7.15 -7.87
CA CYS A 440 -7.54 8.59 -7.96
C CYS A 440 -7.95 9.25 -6.64
N ALA A 441 -7.35 10.42 -6.37
CA ALA A 441 -7.76 11.28 -5.27
C ALA A 441 -8.95 12.17 -5.66
N HIS A 442 -9.54 12.84 -4.66
CA HIS A 442 -10.60 13.82 -4.88
C HIS A 442 -10.21 14.86 -5.96
N GLY A 443 -11.07 15.00 -6.96
CA GLY A 443 -10.90 15.94 -8.07
C GLY A 443 -10.02 15.44 -9.21
N GLU A 444 -9.52 14.20 -9.17
CA GLU A 444 -8.88 13.52 -10.30
C GLU A 444 -9.93 12.67 -11.05
N GLY A 445 -9.87 12.64 -12.38
CA GLY A 445 -10.93 12.02 -13.20
C GLY A 445 -10.45 10.97 -14.19
N ASP A 446 -11.37 10.32 -14.90
CA ASP A 446 -11.24 9.04 -15.62
C ASP A 446 -11.36 7.82 -14.69
N CYS A 447 -12.21 7.92 -13.67
CA CYS A 447 -12.67 6.75 -12.91
C CYS A 447 -13.84 6.11 -13.66
N ASP A 448 -13.81 4.79 -13.80
CA ASP A 448 -14.91 4.01 -14.38
C ASP A 448 -15.79 3.41 -13.26
N ASP A 449 -15.16 3.02 -12.15
CA ASP A 449 -15.76 2.34 -11.01
C ASP A 449 -15.42 3.03 -9.67
N PRO A 450 -16.23 2.83 -8.61
CA PRO A 450 -15.93 3.34 -7.26
C PRO A 450 -14.57 2.87 -6.72
N GLU A 451 -14.11 1.68 -7.13
CA GLU A 451 -12.80 1.12 -6.75
C GLU A 451 -11.62 1.92 -7.31
N ASP A 452 -11.85 2.72 -8.36
CA ASP A 452 -10.84 3.61 -8.96
C ASP A 452 -10.63 4.89 -8.14
N CYS A 453 -11.39 5.08 -7.06
CA CYS A 453 -11.33 6.26 -6.23
C CYS A 453 -10.93 5.90 -4.80
N LEU A 454 -9.98 6.65 -4.23
CA LEU A 454 -9.60 6.49 -2.81
C LEU A 454 -10.77 6.72 -1.85
N SER A 455 -11.72 7.55 -2.28
CA SER A 455 -12.96 7.81 -1.57
C SER A 455 -13.98 6.68 -1.66
N GLY A 456 -13.82 5.76 -2.62
CA GLY A 456 -14.87 4.81 -2.99
C GLY A 456 -16.04 5.45 -3.73
N LEU A 457 -15.86 6.65 -4.31
CA LEU A 457 -16.92 7.38 -5.00
C LEU A 457 -16.39 8.01 -6.29
N CYS A 458 -16.90 7.50 -7.41
CA CYS A 458 -16.69 8.04 -8.74
C CYS A 458 -17.93 8.81 -9.19
N LEU A 459 -17.79 10.12 -9.46
CA LEU A 459 -18.89 10.95 -9.94
C LEU A 459 -18.89 10.97 -11.46
N ARG A 460 -19.99 10.54 -12.07
CA ARG A 460 -20.12 10.53 -13.53
C ARG A 460 -20.36 11.92 -14.13
N ASP A 461 -19.76 12.18 -15.28
CA ASP A 461 -19.90 13.44 -16.05
C ASP A 461 -19.63 14.71 -15.20
N ALA A 462 -18.69 14.60 -14.25
CA ALA A 462 -18.43 15.63 -13.25
C ALA A 462 -17.30 16.59 -13.64
N GLY A 463 -16.67 16.41 -14.82
CA GLY A 463 -15.47 17.14 -15.21
C GLY A 463 -15.58 18.66 -15.09
N LEU A 464 -16.70 19.25 -15.54
CA LEU A 464 -16.92 20.70 -15.41
C LEU A 464 -16.99 21.19 -13.96
N GLN A 465 -17.51 20.38 -13.02
CA GLN A 465 -17.59 20.73 -11.60
C GLN A 465 -16.20 20.87 -10.98
N PHE A 466 -15.23 20.09 -11.47
CA PHE A 466 -13.86 20.06 -11.00
C PHE A 466 -12.88 20.89 -11.85
N GLY A 467 -13.40 21.63 -12.84
CA GLY A 467 -12.63 22.58 -13.63
C GLY A 467 -11.93 21.97 -14.85
N TYR A 468 -12.34 20.78 -15.28
CA TYR A 468 -11.93 20.17 -16.55
C TYR A 468 -12.68 20.80 -17.73
N ASP A 469 -12.07 20.74 -18.92
CA ASP A 469 -12.69 21.20 -20.17
C ASP A 469 -13.68 20.17 -20.75
N ASP A 470 -13.58 18.91 -20.30
CA ASP A 470 -14.44 17.79 -20.71
C ASP A 470 -15.61 17.64 -19.73
N PRO A 471 -16.87 17.84 -20.17
CA PRO A 471 -18.04 17.63 -19.32
C PRO A 471 -18.34 16.17 -19.03
N ASP A 472 -17.92 15.25 -19.90
CA ASP A 472 -18.25 13.83 -19.80
C ASP A 472 -17.16 13.05 -19.03
N LEU A 473 -16.23 13.78 -18.40
CA LEU A 473 -15.17 13.19 -17.58
C LEU A 473 -15.70 12.82 -16.20
N ASP A 474 -15.57 11.55 -15.85
CA ASP A 474 -15.90 11.04 -14.53
C ASP A 474 -14.80 11.47 -13.53
N VAL A 475 -15.15 11.84 -12.29
CA VAL A 475 -14.20 12.41 -11.32
C VAL A 475 -14.40 11.82 -9.93
N CYS A 476 -13.31 11.36 -9.31
CA CYS A 476 -13.34 10.88 -7.94
C CYS A 476 -13.68 12.00 -6.96
N SER A 477 -14.59 11.71 -6.02
CA SER A 477 -15.04 12.71 -5.04
C SER A 477 -15.13 12.17 -3.62
N ASP A 478 -14.88 13.02 -2.61
CA ASP A 478 -15.14 12.68 -1.20
C ASP A 478 -16.57 13.07 -0.77
N VAL A 479 -17.32 13.72 -1.67
CA VAL A 479 -18.64 14.30 -1.40
C VAL A 479 -19.57 14.03 -2.57
N CYS A 480 -20.80 13.62 -2.28
CA CYS A 480 -21.84 13.49 -3.29
C CYS A 480 -22.11 14.82 -4.03
N PRO A 481 -22.68 14.75 -5.24
CA PRO A 481 -23.00 15.93 -6.03
C PRO A 481 -23.81 16.97 -5.24
N THR A 482 -23.51 18.25 -5.45
CA THR A 482 -24.28 19.38 -4.85
C THR A 482 -24.97 20.23 -5.91
N THR A 483 -24.88 19.81 -7.18
CA THR A 483 -25.71 20.34 -8.26
C THR A 483 -27.18 20.19 -7.84
N GLY A 484 -28.02 21.18 -8.15
CA GLY A 484 -29.40 21.17 -7.65
C GLY A 484 -30.18 19.96 -8.16
N VAL A 485 -31.19 19.53 -7.39
CA VAL A 485 -32.09 18.43 -7.76
C VAL A 485 -32.57 18.58 -9.21
N GLY A 486 -32.40 17.51 -10.01
CA GLY A 486 -32.70 17.48 -11.46
C GLY A 486 -31.56 17.89 -12.40
N ALA A 487 -30.31 17.89 -11.91
CA ALA A 487 -29.14 17.88 -12.78
C ALA A 487 -28.73 16.43 -13.04
N GLY A 488 -28.34 16.09 -14.28
CA GLY A 488 -27.88 14.75 -14.67
C GLY A 488 -26.90 14.15 -13.66
N ASN A 489 -27.17 12.93 -13.21
CA ASN A 489 -26.48 12.16 -12.19
C ASN A 489 -26.58 12.74 -10.75
N TYR A 490 -27.70 13.41 -10.41
CA TYR A 490 -27.93 13.87 -9.02
C TYR A 490 -28.18 12.70 -8.05
N CYS A 491 -28.87 11.66 -8.52
CA CYS A 491 -29.09 10.42 -7.78
C CYS A 491 -28.31 9.30 -8.45
N THR A 492 -27.51 8.55 -7.69
CA THR A 492 -26.81 7.33 -8.15
C THR A 492 -26.82 6.29 -7.03
N PRO A 493 -26.45 5.03 -7.27
CA PRO A 493 -26.41 4.02 -6.21
C PRO A 493 -25.39 4.36 -5.11
N GLU A 494 -24.30 5.03 -5.47
CA GLU A 494 -23.25 5.50 -4.56
C GLU A 494 -23.67 6.75 -3.77
N CYS A 495 -24.58 7.55 -4.34
CA CYS A 495 -25.15 8.76 -3.77
C CYS A 495 -26.68 8.73 -3.83
N PRO A 496 -27.33 7.88 -3.02
CA PRO A 496 -28.75 7.63 -3.17
C PRO A 496 -29.60 8.79 -2.64
N CYS A 497 -30.60 9.17 -3.42
CA CYS A 497 -31.49 10.28 -3.14
C CYS A 497 -32.55 9.94 -2.10
N ALA A 498 -32.93 10.95 -1.31
CA ALA A 498 -34.03 10.82 -0.36
C ALA A 498 -35.40 10.93 -1.07
N HIS A 499 -36.47 10.58 -0.35
CA HIS A 499 -37.83 10.77 -0.83
C HIS A 499 -38.08 12.21 -1.29
N GLY A 500 -38.57 12.36 -2.52
CA GLY A 500 -38.88 13.64 -3.15
C GLY A 500 -37.69 14.31 -3.82
N GLU A 501 -36.50 13.72 -3.79
CA GLU A 501 -35.33 14.12 -4.59
C GLU A 501 -35.31 13.31 -5.90
N GLY A 502 -34.69 13.86 -6.95
CA GLY A 502 -34.87 13.34 -8.30
C GLY A 502 -33.67 13.46 -9.21
N ASP A 503 -33.82 12.86 -10.40
CA ASP A 503 -32.81 12.36 -11.32
C ASP A 503 -32.28 10.97 -10.93
N CYS A 504 -33.17 10.10 -10.44
CA CYS A 504 -32.90 8.68 -10.35
C CYS A 504 -33.12 8.04 -11.73
N ASP A 505 -32.28 7.09 -12.10
CA ASP A 505 -32.42 6.25 -13.28
C ASP A 505 -33.01 4.87 -12.93
N SER A 506 -32.83 4.43 -11.68
CA SER A 506 -33.28 3.15 -11.15
C SER A 506 -33.63 3.22 -9.67
N ASP A 507 -34.29 2.17 -9.15
CA ASP A 507 -34.61 2.04 -7.73
C ASP A 507 -33.38 2.02 -6.81
N GLU A 508 -32.22 1.58 -7.33
CA GLU A 508 -30.96 1.56 -6.58
C GLU A 508 -30.44 2.98 -6.28
N ASP A 509 -30.86 3.97 -7.07
CA ASP A 509 -30.48 5.38 -6.89
C ASP A 509 -31.25 6.05 -5.74
N CYS A 510 -32.17 5.33 -5.12
CA CYS A 510 -33.00 5.80 -4.02
C CYS A 510 -32.53 5.22 -2.69
N ALA A 511 -32.43 6.07 -1.65
CA ALA A 511 -32.02 5.65 -0.30
C ALA A 511 -33.05 4.72 0.38
N GLY A 512 -34.16 4.48 -0.32
CA GLY A 512 -35.24 3.55 -0.04
C GLY A 512 -36.46 3.94 -0.89
N GLY A 513 -37.28 2.95 -1.25
CA GLY A 513 -38.41 3.16 -2.15
C GLY A 513 -38.03 2.87 -3.60
N ARG A 514 -38.65 3.59 -4.54
CA ARG A 514 -38.50 3.38 -5.98
C ARG A 514 -38.24 4.69 -6.74
N CYS A 515 -37.72 4.59 -7.94
CA CYS A 515 -37.61 5.69 -8.86
C CYS A 515 -38.90 5.87 -9.67
N LEU A 516 -39.63 6.97 -9.41
CA LEU A 516 -40.83 7.28 -10.17
C LEU A 516 -40.47 8.07 -11.42
N GLN A 517 -40.86 7.56 -12.59
CA GLN A 517 -40.52 8.20 -13.86
C GLN A 517 -41.45 9.38 -14.21
N ASN A 518 -40.87 10.49 -14.65
CA ASN A 518 -41.55 11.68 -15.18
C ASN A 518 -42.59 12.29 -14.23
N VAL A 519 -42.33 12.24 -12.91
CA VAL A 519 -43.23 12.77 -11.87
C VAL A 519 -42.78 14.10 -11.28
N GLY A 520 -41.77 14.76 -11.86
CA GLY A 520 -41.19 15.98 -11.30
C GLY A 520 -42.19 17.06 -10.92
N LEU A 521 -43.26 17.27 -11.71
CA LEU A 521 -44.32 18.24 -11.37
C LEU A 521 -45.08 17.89 -10.09
N ASP A 522 -45.28 16.60 -9.80
CA ASP A 522 -46.03 16.11 -8.65
C ASP A 522 -45.27 16.35 -7.33
N PHE A 523 -43.93 16.41 -7.43
CA PHE A 523 -43.03 16.72 -6.32
C PHE A 523 -42.63 18.21 -6.27
N GLY A 524 -43.22 19.03 -7.12
CA GLY A 524 -43.05 20.49 -7.10
C GLY A 524 -41.83 21.01 -7.87
N TYR A 525 -41.25 20.19 -8.76
CA TYR A 525 -40.22 20.61 -9.71
C TYR A 525 -40.84 21.28 -10.93
N ASP A 526 -40.03 22.11 -11.62
CA ASP A 526 -40.45 22.78 -12.86
C ASP A 526 -40.28 21.88 -14.10
N ASP A 527 -39.62 20.73 -13.96
CA ASP A 527 -39.37 19.76 -15.02
C ASP A 527 -40.36 18.58 -14.96
N PRO A 528 -41.24 18.42 -15.95
CA PRO A 528 -42.15 17.28 -16.02
C PRO A 528 -41.48 15.96 -16.41
N GLY A 529 -40.26 15.99 -16.97
CA GLY A 529 -39.51 14.80 -17.34
C GLY A 529 -38.59 14.29 -16.24
N LEU A 530 -38.59 14.92 -15.07
CA LEU A 530 -37.73 14.54 -13.97
C LEU A 530 -38.27 13.32 -13.24
N ASP A 531 -37.40 12.33 -13.07
CA ASP A 531 -37.65 11.11 -12.30
C ASP A 531 -37.37 11.39 -10.82
N VAL A 532 -38.17 10.86 -9.88
CA VAL A 532 -38.10 11.23 -8.45
C VAL A 532 -38.20 10.01 -7.55
N CYS A 533 -37.30 9.90 -6.58
CA CYS A 533 -37.34 8.85 -5.57
C CYS A 533 -38.56 8.97 -4.67
N SER A 534 -39.32 7.88 -4.52
CA SER A 534 -40.48 7.84 -3.64
C SER A 534 -40.57 6.57 -2.79
N THR A 535 -40.82 6.76 -1.50
CA THR A 535 -41.15 5.69 -0.55
C THR A 535 -42.67 5.44 -0.44
N GLU A 536 -43.50 6.19 -1.16
CA GLU A 536 -44.96 6.07 -1.13
C GLU A 536 -45.45 5.26 -2.34
N CYS A 537 -46.38 4.32 -2.14
CA CYS A 537 -47.02 3.60 -3.25
C CYS A 537 -47.95 4.56 -4.04
N PRO A 538 -48.02 4.44 -5.38
CA PRO A 538 -48.94 5.25 -6.18
C PRO A 538 -50.39 5.04 -5.76
N GLU A 539 -51.21 6.10 -5.81
CA GLU A 539 -52.64 6.00 -5.50
C GLU A 539 -53.35 5.11 -6.56
N PRO A 540 -54.38 4.29 -6.20
CA PRO A 540 -55.01 3.26 -7.06
C PRO A 540 -55.78 3.73 -8.32
N GLY A 541 -55.39 4.85 -8.95
CA GLY A 541 -56.11 5.48 -10.05
C GLY A 541 -55.31 5.67 -11.34
N GLN A 542 -54.02 5.35 -11.36
CA GLN A 542 -53.15 5.40 -12.55
C GLN A 542 -52.83 4.00 -13.06
N VAL A 543 -53.88 3.19 -13.24
CA VAL A 543 -53.68 1.80 -13.64
C VAL A 543 -53.30 1.71 -15.12
N GLY A 544 -52.18 1.05 -15.43
CA GLY A 544 -51.66 0.85 -16.79
C GLY A 544 -50.59 1.84 -17.26
N VAL A 545 -49.81 2.42 -16.35
CA VAL A 545 -48.55 3.10 -16.65
C VAL A 545 -47.44 2.45 -15.84
N GLY A 546 -46.29 2.22 -16.50
CA GLY A 546 -45.21 1.31 -16.10
C GLY A 546 -44.89 1.25 -14.60
N GLU A 547 -44.72 0.01 -14.11
CA GLU A 547 -44.31 -0.39 -12.75
C GLU A 547 -45.29 0.01 -11.65
N PHE A 548 -46.57 -0.26 -11.88
CA PHE A 548 -47.60 -0.06 -10.87
C PHE A 548 -47.58 -1.13 -9.76
N CYS A 549 -47.33 -2.40 -10.10
CA CYS A 549 -47.23 -3.50 -9.14
C CYS A 549 -45.77 -3.94 -8.96
N THR A 550 -45.33 -4.10 -7.71
CA THR A 550 -43.96 -4.53 -7.33
C THR A 550 -44.04 -5.35 -6.05
N PRO A 551 -43.00 -6.11 -5.66
CA PRO A 551 -43.03 -6.89 -4.41
C PRO A 551 -43.17 -6.00 -3.17
N GLU A 552 -42.66 -4.77 -3.22
CA GLU A 552 -42.73 -3.76 -2.15
C GLU A 552 -44.09 -3.06 -2.05
N CYS A 553 -44.83 -2.99 -3.15
CA CYS A 553 -46.21 -2.49 -3.21
C CYS A 553 -47.08 -3.44 -4.04
N PRO A 554 -47.49 -4.57 -3.44
CA PRO A 554 -48.19 -5.62 -4.17
C PRO A 554 -49.62 -5.20 -4.49
N CYS A 555 -50.05 -5.49 -5.71
CA CYS A 555 -51.37 -5.17 -6.23
C CYS A 555 -52.45 -6.14 -5.72
N GLU A 556 -53.66 -5.60 -5.53
CA GLU A 556 -54.84 -6.40 -5.18
C GLU A 556 -55.47 -7.05 -6.43
N HIS A 557 -56.47 -7.90 -6.20
CA HIS A 557 -57.18 -8.57 -7.28
C HIS A 557 -57.80 -7.59 -8.28
N GLY A 558 -57.43 -7.74 -9.55
CA GLY A 558 -57.91 -6.95 -10.67
C GLY A 558 -57.08 -5.69 -10.95
N GLU A 559 -56.02 -5.43 -10.18
CA GLU A 559 -55.02 -4.38 -10.43
C GLU A 559 -53.86 -4.96 -11.25
N GLY A 560 -53.16 -4.13 -12.04
CA GLY A 560 -52.29 -4.61 -13.12
C GLY A 560 -51.04 -3.80 -13.36
N ASP A 561 -50.24 -4.35 -14.26
CA ASP A 561 -48.78 -4.22 -14.44
C ASP A 561 -47.96 -4.94 -13.35
N CYS A 562 -48.34 -6.20 -13.06
CA CYS A 562 -47.46 -7.12 -12.34
C CYS A 562 -46.50 -7.79 -13.32
N ASP A 563 -45.23 -7.90 -12.95
CA ASP A 563 -44.20 -8.58 -13.75
C ASP A 563 -44.00 -10.03 -13.27
N SER A 564 -44.35 -10.30 -12.02
CA SER A 564 -44.20 -11.59 -11.34
C SER A 564 -45.32 -11.85 -10.33
N ASP A 565 -45.44 -13.10 -9.90
CA ASP A 565 -46.37 -13.49 -8.83
C ASP A 565 -46.10 -12.78 -7.50
N GLU A 566 -44.85 -12.35 -7.25
CA GLU A 566 -44.47 -11.63 -6.03
C GLU A 566 -45.07 -10.22 -5.97
N ASP A 567 -45.43 -9.66 -7.12
CA ASP A 567 -46.04 -8.32 -7.26
C ASP A 567 -47.53 -8.33 -6.90
N CYS A 568 -48.09 -9.50 -6.60
CA CYS A 568 -49.49 -9.70 -6.34
C CYS A 568 -49.73 -10.15 -4.89
N VAL A 569 -50.66 -9.50 -4.19
CA VAL A 569 -51.11 -9.95 -2.85
C VAL A 569 -51.65 -11.38 -2.89
N SER A 570 -52.21 -11.78 -4.03
CA SER A 570 -52.71 -13.13 -4.27
C SER A 570 -51.62 -14.16 -4.55
N GLY A 571 -50.40 -13.75 -4.91
CA GLY A 571 -49.35 -14.64 -5.41
C GLY A 571 -49.66 -15.22 -6.79
N LEU A 572 -50.41 -14.48 -7.61
CA LEU A 572 -50.78 -14.89 -8.97
C LEU A 572 -50.92 -13.66 -9.86
N CYS A 573 -49.98 -13.52 -10.78
CA CYS A 573 -49.95 -12.55 -11.85
C CYS A 573 -50.42 -13.23 -13.16
N LEU A 574 -51.50 -12.74 -13.75
CA LEU A 574 -52.01 -13.27 -15.01
C LEU A 574 -51.46 -12.46 -16.18
N ARG A 575 -50.69 -13.10 -17.06
CA ARG A 575 -50.14 -12.44 -18.23
C ARG A 575 -51.18 -12.10 -19.30
N ASP A 576 -51.00 -10.97 -19.97
CA ASP A 576 -51.86 -10.47 -21.07
C ASP A 576 -53.37 -10.51 -20.73
N ALA A 577 -53.69 -10.32 -19.45
CA ALA A 577 -55.03 -10.56 -18.90
C ALA A 577 -55.90 -9.30 -18.87
N GLY A 578 -55.35 -8.14 -19.24
CA GLY A 578 -55.98 -6.84 -19.20
C GLY A 578 -57.47 -6.81 -19.62
N PRO A 579 -57.83 -7.36 -20.80
CA PRO A 579 -59.21 -7.31 -21.30
C PRO A 579 -60.21 -8.10 -20.46
N ALA A 580 -59.76 -9.12 -19.72
CA ALA A 580 -60.60 -9.91 -18.82
C ALA A 580 -60.99 -9.13 -17.56
N PHE A 581 -60.20 -8.12 -17.20
CA PHE A 581 -60.38 -7.26 -16.02
C PHE A 581 -60.84 -5.84 -16.35
N GLY A 582 -61.06 -5.54 -17.63
CA GLY A 582 -61.64 -4.27 -18.09
C GLY A 582 -60.62 -3.22 -18.51
N TYR A 583 -59.35 -3.60 -18.70
CA TYR A 583 -58.33 -2.76 -19.32
C TYR A 583 -58.50 -2.72 -20.84
N ASP A 584 -58.22 -1.56 -21.43
CA ASP A 584 -58.25 -1.37 -22.89
C ASP A 584 -57.01 -1.98 -23.58
N ASP A 585 -55.92 -2.14 -22.82
CA ASP A 585 -54.69 -2.79 -23.28
C ASP A 585 -54.76 -4.30 -23.06
N SER A 586 -54.38 -5.05 -24.10
CA SER A 586 -54.32 -6.51 -24.07
C SER A 586 -53.04 -7.06 -23.46
N GLU A 587 -51.99 -6.26 -23.41
CA GLU A 587 -50.65 -6.67 -22.96
C GLU A 587 -50.42 -6.39 -21.47
N ILE A 588 -51.43 -5.86 -20.75
CA ILE A 588 -51.33 -5.63 -19.31
C ILE A 588 -51.54 -6.94 -18.55
N ASP A 589 -50.56 -7.25 -17.71
CA ASP A 589 -50.60 -8.34 -16.74
C ASP A 589 -51.41 -7.92 -15.50
N VAL A 590 -52.17 -8.84 -14.90
CA VAL A 590 -53.16 -8.50 -13.85
C VAL A 590 -53.11 -9.48 -12.68
N CYS A 591 -53.01 -8.94 -11.46
CA CYS A 591 -53.07 -9.74 -10.25
C CYS A 591 -54.45 -10.37 -10.05
N SER A 592 -54.48 -11.68 -9.84
CA SER A 592 -55.73 -12.44 -9.71
C SER A 592 -55.73 -13.35 -8.49
N ASN A 593 -56.87 -13.51 -7.83
CA ASN A 593 -57.08 -14.56 -6.83
C ASN A 593 -57.90 -15.73 -7.39
N ILE A 594 -58.14 -15.75 -8.70
CA ILE A 594 -58.88 -16.77 -9.43
C ILE A 594 -57.91 -17.46 -10.37
N CYS A 595 -57.77 -18.78 -10.21
CA CYS A 595 -56.92 -19.58 -11.09
C CYS A 595 -57.39 -19.49 -12.55
N PRO A 596 -56.44 -19.36 -13.49
CA PRO A 596 -56.76 -19.30 -14.90
C PRO A 596 -57.53 -20.55 -15.33
N THR A 597 -58.51 -20.38 -16.22
CA THR A 597 -59.19 -21.52 -16.90
C THR A 597 -58.52 -21.83 -18.24
N LEU A 598 -57.21 -21.62 -18.29
CA LEU A 598 -56.39 -21.86 -19.47
C LEU A 598 -56.37 -23.37 -19.80
N GLY A 599 -55.99 -23.68 -21.04
CA GLY A 599 -55.79 -25.08 -21.42
C GLY A 599 -54.57 -25.64 -20.70
N VAL A 600 -54.63 -26.92 -20.32
CA VAL A 600 -53.48 -27.65 -19.72
C VAL A 600 -52.25 -27.51 -20.63
N GLY A 601 -51.11 -27.08 -20.07
CA GLY A 601 -49.88 -26.80 -20.81
C GLY A 601 -49.75 -25.37 -21.36
N SER A 602 -50.54 -24.42 -20.84
CA SER A 602 -50.36 -22.98 -21.12
C SER A 602 -49.31 -22.38 -20.18
N LEU A 603 -48.64 -21.31 -20.63
CA LEU A 603 -47.55 -20.66 -19.91
C LEU A 603 -47.89 -20.30 -18.46
N ASP A 604 -49.11 -19.82 -18.17
CA ASP A 604 -49.53 -19.48 -16.79
C ASP A 604 -50.52 -20.51 -16.21
N TYR A 605 -50.43 -21.79 -16.61
CA TYR A 605 -51.36 -22.81 -16.12
C TYR A 605 -51.05 -23.24 -14.68
N CYS A 606 -49.77 -23.29 -14.29
CA CYS A 606 -49.33 -23.62 -12.93
C CYS A 606 -48.74 -22.38 -12.25
N SER A 607 -49.03 -22.20 -10.97
CA SER A 607 -48.34 -21.23 -10.12
C SER A 607 -48.43 -21.66 -8.65
N PRO A 608 -47.70 -21.05 -7.70
CA PRO A 608 -47.79 -21.43 -6.29
C PRO A 608 -49.20 -21.25 -5.71
N ALA A 609 -49.95 -20.27 -6.21
CA ALA A 609 -51.34 -20.03 -5.82
C ALA A 609 -52.31 -21.02 -6.50
N CYS A 610 -51.92 -21.62 -7.62
CA CYS A 610 -52.71 -22.53 -8.44
C CYS A 610 -51.88 -23.78 -8.83
N PRO A 611 -51.59 -24.66 -7.86
CA PRO A 611 -50.65 -25.75 -8.08
C PRO A 611 -51.24 -26.83 -9.00
N CYS A 612 -50.41 -27.32 -9.91
CA CYS A 612 -50.75 -28.33 -10.89
C CYS A 612 -50.73 -29.75 -10.34
N ASP A 613 -51.67 -30.57 -10.82
CA ASP A 613 -51.69 -31.99 -10.54
C ASP A 613 -50.63 -32.74 -11.38
N ALA A 614 -50.37 -34.01 -11.03
CA ALA A 614 -49.36 -34.81 -11.72
C ALA A 614 -49.67 -34.96 -13.22
N GLY A 615 -48.70 -34.60 -14.07
CA GLY A 615 -48.82 -34.62 -15.53
C GLY A 615 -49.42 -33.36 -16.14
N GLU A 616 -49.61 -32.30 -15.34
CA GLU A 616 -49.96 -30.96 -15.79
C GLU A 616 -48.73 -30.04 -15.79
N GLY A 617 -48.74 -29.03 -16.65
CA GLY A 617 -47.70 -28.02 -16.86
C GLY A 617 -48.35 -26.71 -17.31
N ASP A 618 -47.68 -25.56 -17.39
CA ASP A 618 -46.24 -25.24 -17.33
C ASP A 618 -45.82 -24.82 -15.91
N CYS A 619 -44.98 -25.60 -15.22
CA CYS A 619 -44.48 -25.23 -13.88
C CYS A 619 -43.13 -24.52 -14.00
N ASP A 620 -42.91 -23.42 -13.28
CA ASP A 620 -41.63 -22.72 -13.23
C ASP A 620 -40.75 -23.23 -12.06
N GLY A 621 -41.37 -23.88 -11.07
CA GLY A 621 -40.66 -24.55 -9.98
C GLY A 621 -41.51 -25.53 -9.16
N ASP A 622 -40.87 -26.20 -8.20
CA ASP A 622 -41.53 -27.19 -7.33
C ASP A 622 -42.73 -26.62 -6.54
N ALA A 623 -42.74 -25.30 -6.31
CA ALA A 623 -43.83 -24.60 -5.63
C ALA A 623 -45.14 -24.60 -6.43
N ASP A 624 -45.05 -24.72 -7.75
CA ASP A 624 -46.19 -24.68 -8.68
C ASP A 624 -46.83 -26.05 -8.83
N CYS A 625 -46.28 -27.06 -8.16
CA CYS A 625 -46.76 -28.42 -8.19
C CYS A 625 -47.49 -28.78 -6.89
N ALA A 626 -48.53 -29.61 -7.01
CA ALA A 626 -49.25 -30.10 -5.85
C ALA A 626 -48.30 -30.84 -4.86
N PRO A 627 -48.56 -30.79 -3.55
CA PRO A 627 -47.65 -31.34 -2.55
C PRO A 627 -47.24 -32.79 -2.82
N GLY A 628 -45.92 -33.02 -2.90
CA GLY A 628 -45.34 -34.35 -3.17
C GLY A 628 -44.96 -34.59 -4.64
N LEU A 629 -45.08 -33.56 -5.48
CA LEU A 629 -44.60 -33.53 -6.85
C LEU A 629 -43.42 -32.53 -6.96
N SER A 630 -42.60 -32.68 -8.00
CA SER A 630 -41.50 -31.79 -8.38
C SER A 630 -41.66 -31.34 -9.83
N CYS A 631 -41.29 -30.10 -10.12
CA CYS A 631 -41.30 -29.60 -11.47
C CYS A 631 -40.16 -30.23 -12.27
N THR A 632 -40.45 -30.69 -13.48
CA THR A 632 -39.47 -31.36 -14.34
C THR A 632 -39.37 -30.65 -15.68
N ASP A 633 -38.19 -30.11 -15.95
CA ASP A 633 -37.97 -29.21 -17.07
C ASP A 633 -38.00 -29.94 -18.43
N ASN A 634 -38.66 -29.33 -19.42
CA ASN A 634 -38.68 -29.66 -20.83
C ASN A 634 -39.13 -31.11 -21.13
N VAL A 635 -40.07 -31.63 -20.33
CA VAL A 635 -40.62 -32.99 -20.50
C VAL A 635 -42.00 -33.01 -21.15
N GLY A 636 -42.53 -31.85 -21.55
CA GLY A 636 -43.81 -31.68 -22.22
C GLY A 636 -44.15 -32.70 -23.33
N PRO A 637 -43.20 -33.14 -24.20
CA PRO A 637 -43.48 -34.14 -25.23
C PRO A 637 -43.93 -35.50 -24.69
N SER A 638 -43.56 -35.85 -23.46
CA SER A 638 -44.00 -37.07 -22.78
C SER A 638 -45.47 -37.03 -22.38
N TYR A 639 -46.04 -35.83 -22.28
CA TYR A 639 -47.41 -35.56 -21.82
C TYR A 639 -48.31 -34.98 -22.93
N GLY A 640 -47.76 -34.75 -24.13
CA GLY A 640 -48.49 -34.25 -25.29
C GLY A 640 -48.47 -32.73 -25.44
N PHE A 641 -47.58 -32.05 -24.71
CA PHE A 641 -47.31 -30.61 -24.81
C PHE A 641 -46.11 -30.32 -25.73
N PRO A 642 -45.86 -29.05 -26.10
CA PRO A 642 -44.61 -28.60 -26.72
C PRO A 642 -43.35 -28.99 -25.91
N ALA A 643 -42.18 -28.90 -26.53
CA ALA A 643 -40.93 -29.39 -25.94
C ALA A 643 -40.46 -28.58 -24.74
N GLU A 644 -40.81 -27.30 -24.77
CA GLU A 644 -40.50 -26.24 -23.82
C GLU A 644 -41.40 -26.23 -22.58
N VAL A 645 -42.43 -27.07 -22.51
CA VAL A 645 -43.35 -27.10 -21.36
C VAL A 645 -42.79 -27.99 -20.26
N ASP A 646 -42.75 -27.43 -19.06
CA ASP A 646 -42.32 -28.08 -17.82
C ASP A 646 -43.53 -28.74 -17.15
N VAL A 647 -43.35 -29.91 -16.53
CA VAL A 647 -44.47 -30.73 -16.03
C VAL A 647 -44.22 -31.20 -14.60
N CYS A 648 -45.27 -31.14 -13.76
CA CYS A 648 -45.23 -31.67 -12.40
C CYS A 648 -45.23 -33.20 -12.39
N GLU A 649 -44.13 -33.80 -11.94
CA GLU A 649 -43.94 -35.25 -11.82
C GLU A 649 -43.76 -35.68 -10.36
N SER A 650 -43.92 -36.96 -10.06
CA SER A 650 -43.57 -37.49 -8.74
C SER A 650 -42.05 -37.57 -8.59
N ALA A 651 -41.51 -36.95 -7.54
CA ALA A 651 -40.09 -36.97 -7.20
C ALA A 651 -39.48 -38.38 -7.03
#